data_AF-A0A958FY79-F1
#
_entry.id   AF-A0A958FY79-F1
#
_cell.length_a   1.000
_cell.length_b   1.000
_cell.length_c   1.000
_cell.angle_alpha   90.00
_cell.angle_beta   90.00
_cell.angle_gamma   90.00
#
_symmetry.space_group_name_H-M   'P 1'
#
loop_
_entity.id
_entity.type
_entity.pdbx_description
1 polymer ?
#
loop_
_entity_poly.entity_id
_entity_poly.type
_entity_poly.pdbx_seq_one_letter_code
_entity_poly.pdbx_strand_id
1 'polypeptide(L)'
;MDAKSSSGAIGGTNSNNWNADVTRSLKRRAVLKHWKRTLLIVSLLAAMLFAVLNYLANYPRERGARAFNYWQRVKYGGTQVLSSVYLGLVSTEDNFGETKLPVVEVYIDGDRLDKLTADLPNSGDEYQSATVRLKRNKIVKANVKLRGDSINHWAYPQKSWRVRLSKAELYRGMREVNLNVPRTSTQLSNWLGYKLGQAIGSSLVPYAEIVHFRLNRKFDGTRLLLEQPGPEFLSKRGLPQGKFFVGDVDTSMIYGGAKRPKLFDRPDPWKLDAPTLGEDVDKRELAALIDIVKNEHNPYQFYYRMQKLVNVEDLLRYMALLELVNSVHVDETHNQKMYFNPETGKISPVVWDTVAYYWTDPKGIDLAPNSLFRVMLSNPGFREMKDRILWEAITKSLTVESIQSLVRSMADDMRPDVDAYPLKLHAGGPGISYVSNSEWEQSLQDLYGIIESRHASIRAQLAPTKARYNFEDLQSQGGPFRLGVEVSSRSGLLFKSLRLKTEGASNGTKVQLKRLGLEDLQKPVTDVQVVEVQDGYAEFNLDDVLASKRRSDKRRKIEVVPATYVFDFSLVGAGKISDVEELVANNSVTLESYRPEHSTALKIAPQHTANIVWWQPESFLKRSEHRISGGTVIDKDLVLDNHTTLVLEAGAHLKLASDVSIVVNGGGLHVLGTSRKPVIIEGVEGGKPWGVIAVRDTKDVVINNLHLKGGSEDIIDYSWYSAPVTFLNVKGKIENSSFEDSYLSAKNSDLDLRNSKFKSIFERPIRQANSTIRRVGLEIVEDRPLHTASLNSGEVFGTPNRIEREFKYSILGENLAGLDLEMLARKMQSALSQAVLNHGIWRAPEFTGGNYWTDQDVADFLYRDVYFDTDDHLNYKHDVSYRLRNRFRNLKAHDRHLKFPDRAQFWPFRLEFQGKIGRGHPEVGFSSVEEARFEFRKQSKPFDEENLPPVAPWDLDEFIPYFEAGSYKGMATYPAHAVYNYLVPEFTDRKELAFKPQLVLISERIRQHLNIKSDWGSGPNPEQSYIISIDKAHVFEAEPYLHYVRQRKVSGMKPVEPVESGSLIEIEIEFERNVSDVLDKMIDVAEKQGDLEKAKRLSGARDAFMQDLRTILTTVGDEFAKIGLRLEPGDKSKYLQAYEVLL
;
A
#
# COMPACT_ATOMS: atom_id res chain seq x y z
N MET A 1 -10.86 41.39 77.99
CA MET A 1 -12.25 40.89 77.97
C MET A 1 -12.26 39.37 77.87
N ASP A 2 -12.07 38.55 78.91
CA ASP A 2 -11.43 38.63 80.26
C ASP A 2 -11.19 37.17 80.75
N ALA A 3 -10.08 36.79 81.40
CA ALA A 3 -9.81 36.70 82.86
C ALA A 3 -10.77 35.76 83.67
N LYS A 4 -10.40 34.96 84.69
CA LYS A 4 -9.13 34.76 85.48
C LYS A 4 -9.20 33.54 86.49
N SER A 5 -8.06 32.87 86.79
CA SER A 5 -7.58 32.23 88.08
C SER A 5 -8.52 31.28 88.93
N SER A 6 -8.27 30.65 90.11
CA SER A 6 -7.17 30.26 91.07
C SER A 6 -7.76 29.43 92.27
N SER A 7 -7.11 28.63 93.16
CA SER A 7 -5.90 27.75 93.18
C SER A 7 -5.64 27.11 94.59
N GLY A 8 -5.33 25.79 94.74
CA GLY A 8 -4.92 25.10 96.02
C GLY A 8 -5.21 23.56 96.02
N ALA A 9 -5.05 22.72 97.07
CA ALA A 9 -4.15 22.56 98.26
C ALA A 9 -4.58 21.28 99.08
N ILE A 10 -3.88 20.56 99.99
CA ILE A 10 -2.46 20.30 100.38
C ILE A 10 -2.38 19.01 101.29
N GLY A 11 -1.29 18.20 101.25
CA GLY A 11 -0.87 17.19 102.28
C GLY A 11 -1.48 15.75 102.22
N GLY A 12 -0.97 14.70 102.93
CA GLY A 12 0.37 14.47 103.52
C GLY A 12 0.51 13.43 104.69
N THR A 13 1.02 12.19 104.45
CA THR A 13 1.51 11.21 105.49
C THR A 13 2.66 10.31 104.96
N ASN A 14 3.33 9.53 105.84
CA ASN A 14 4.46 8.60 105.56
C ASN A 14 4.12 7.43 104.59
N SER A 15 5.04 6.74 103.88
CA SER A 15 6.49 6.40 104.02
C SER A 15 6.81 5.21 104.98
N ASN A 16 7.88 4.40 104.85
CA ASN A 16 9.02 4.39 103.90
C ASN A 16 9.53 2.94 103.61
N ASN A 17 9.12 2.26 102.52
CA ASN A 17 9.78 1.00 102.08
C ASN A 17 9.54 0.58 100.59
N TRP A 18 9.19 1.52 99.70
CA TRP A 18 8.56 1.20 98.40
C TRP A 18 9.38 1.57 97.14
N ASN A 19 10.63 2.00 97.27
CA ASN A 19 11.38 2.64 96.17
C ASN A 19 12.19 1.70 95.26
N ALA A 20 12.53 0.47 95.69
CA ALA A 20 13.40 -0.42 94.91
C ALA A 20 12.67 -1.04 93.69
N ASP A 21 11.52 -1.68 93.90
CA ASP A 21 10.81 -2.36 92.80
C ASP A 21 9.97 -1.43 91.93
N VAL A 22 9.52 -0.28 92.45
CA VAL A 22 8.92 0.76 91.60
C VAL A 22 9.96 1.30 90.62
N THR A 23 11.17 1.64 91.07
CA THR A 23 12.23 2.09 90.15
C THR A 23 12.74 0.97 89.22
N ARG A 24 12.82 -0.29 89.66
CA ARG A 24 13.10 -1.43 88.75
C ARG A 24 11.99 -1.64 87.72
N SER A 25 10.72 -1.55 88.09
CA SER A 25 9.60 -1.72 87.16
C SER A 25 9.49 -0.55 86.17
N LEU A 26 9.74 0.69 86.60
CA LEU A 26 9.82 1.85 85.72
C LEU A 26 11.02 1.79 84.79
N LYS A 27 12.21 1.39 85.27
CA LYS A 27 13.38 1.12 84.41
C LYS A 27 13.08 -0.01 83.42
N ARG A 28 12.48 -1.14 83.84
CA ARG A 28 12.05 -2.22 82.93
C ARG A 28 11.02 -1.73 81.90
N ARG A 29 10.02 -0.94 82.29
CA ARG A 29 9.02 -0.37 81.37
C ARG A 29 9.62 0.65 80.39
N ALA A 30 10.55 1.49 80.84
CA ALA A 30 11.27 2.43 79.99
C ALA A 30 12.19 1.70 78.99
N VAL A 31 12.93 0.69 79.45
CA VAL A 31 13.76 -0.19 78.63
C VAL A 31 12.89 -0.96 77.61
N LEU A 32 11.75 -1.55 78.03
CA LEU A 32 10.80 -2.18 77.11
C LEU A 32 10.19 -1.20 76.10
N LYS A 33 9.90 0.05 76.49
CA LYS A 33 9.41 1.10 75.57
C LYS A 33 10.50 1.55 74.59
N HIS A 34 11.76 1.59 75.03
CA HIS A 34 12.92 1.87 74.17
C HIS A 34 13.14 0.71 73.19
N TRP A 35 13.27 -0.53 73.68
CA TRP A 35 13.37 -1.73 72.83
C TRP A 35 12.21 -1.87 71.85
N LYS A 36 10.95 -1.62 72.24
CA LYS A 36 9.82 -1.62 71.29
C LYS A 36 9.95 -0.53 70.22
N ARG A 37 10.49 0.64 70.54
CA ARG A 37 10.78 1.69 69.54
C ARG A 37 11.95 1.30 68.63
N THR A 38 13.05 0.81 69.18
CA THR A 38 14.21 0.33 68.41
C THR A 38 13.82 -0.83 67.50
N LEU A 39 13.04 -1.79 67.98
CA LEU A 39 12.60 -2.95 67.21
C LEU A 39 11.57 -2.56 66.14
N LEU A 40 10.71 -1.56 66.39
CA LEU A 40 9.86 -0.96 65.35
C LEU A 40 10.70 -0.25 64.27
N ILE A 41 11.68 0.57 64.66
CA ILE A 41 12.58 1.26 63.72
C ILE A 41 13.39 0.25 62.89
N VAL A 42 13.93 -0.79 63.52
CA VAL A 42 14.63 -1.90 62.83
C VAL A 42 13.68 -2.66 61.90
N SER A 43 12.42 -2.88 62.30
CA SER A 43 11.42 -3.53 61.43
C SER A 43 11.06 -2.65 60.22
N LEU A 44 10.92 -1.34 60.40
CA LEU A 44 10.68 -0.40 59.31
C LEU A 44 11.88 -0.28 58.37
N LEU A 45 13.11 -0.25 58.90
CA LEU A 45 14.34 -0.27 58.11
C LEU A 45 14.52 -1.60 57.37
N ALA A 46 14.17 -2.73 57.98
CA ALA A 46 14.19 -4.05 57.33
C ALA A 46 13.13 -4.15 56.22
N ALA A 47 11.92 -3.63 56.45
CA ALA A 47 10.86 -3.57 55.44
C ALA A 47 11.23 -2.62 54.28
N MET A 48 11.81 -1.46 54.57
CA MET A 48 12.34 -0.53 53.57
C MET A 48 13.49 -1.16 52.77
N LEU A 49 14.44 -1.82 53.43
CA LEU A 49 15.52 -2.55 52.77
C LEU A 49 14.98 -3.69 51.89
N PHE A 50 13.99 -4.45 52.38
CA PHE A 50 13.33 -5.49 51.57
C PHE A 50 12.61 -4.90 50.36
N ALA A 51 11.90 -3.77 50.52
CA ALA A 51 11.24 -3.07 49.42
C ALA A 51 12.26 -2.53 48.38
N VAL A 52 13.38 -1.95 48.83
CA VAL A 52 14.48 -1.50 47.95
C VAL A 52 15.11 -2.69 47.22
N LEU A 53 15.47 -3.77 47.93
CA LEU A 53 16.01 -4.97 47.32
C LEU A 53 15.03 -5.56 46.29
N ASN A 54 13.74 -5.61 46.60
CA ASN A 54 12.72 -6.11 45.68
C ASN A 54 12.51 -5.16 44.47
N TYR A 55 12.60 -3.85 44.65
CA TYR A 55 12.60 -2.88 43.54
C TYR A 55 13.79 -3.09 42.61
N LEU A 56 15.02 -3.20 43.14
CA LEU A 56 16.21 -3.51 42.34
C LEU A 56 16.10 -4.90 41.67
N ALA A 57 15.55 -5.89 42.37
CA ALA A 57 15.30 -7.24 41.83
C ALA A 57 14.23 -7.26 40.71
N ASN A 58 13.37 -6.25 40.62
CA ASN A 58 12.34 -6.12 39.59
C ASN A 58 12.61 -5.00 38.55
N TYR A 59 13.76 -4.33 38.63
CA TYR A 59 14.23 -3.40 37.59
C TYR A 59 14.19 -4.06 36.20
N PRO A 60 13.73 -3.36 35.13
CA PRO A 60 13.64 -3.92 33.77
C PRO A 60 14.93 -4.58 33.29
N ARG A 61 14.80 -5.68 32.54
CA ARG A 61 15.91 -6.53 32.08
C ARG A 61 15.61 -7.19 30.76
N GLU A 62 16.57 -7.14 29.83
CA GLU A 62 16.43 -7.81 28.53
C GLU A 62 16.45 -9.34 28.66
N ARG A 63 15.95 -10.02 27.61
CA ARG A 63 15.74 -11.47 27.55
C ARG A 63 16.96 -12.32 27.91
N GLY A 64 18.18 -11.81 27.70
CA GLY A 64 19.43 -12.48 28.08
C GLY A 64 19.62 -12.64 29.60
N ALA A 65 19.07 -11.71 30.40
CA ALA A 65 19.17 -11.73 31.85
C ALA A 65 18.04 -12.53 32.54
N ARG A 66 17.20 -13.28 31.78
CA ARG A 66 16.16 -14.16 32.34
C ARG A 66 16.71 -15.20 33.34
N ALA A 67 17.94 -15.67 33.14
CA ALA A 67 18.58 -16.67 33.99
C ALA A 67 19.11 -16.12 35.34
N PHE A 68 18.99 -14.81 35.61
CA PHE A 68 19.55 -14.20 36.81
C PHE A 68 18.77 -14.61 38.07
N ASN A 69 19.50 -15.16 39.05
CA ASN A 69 18.99 -15.40 40.40
C ASN A 69 18.67 -14.07 41.13
N TYR A 70 17.96 -14.11 42.26
CA TYR A 70 17.51 -12.90 42.96
C TYR A 70 18.63 -11.89 43.23
N TRP A 71 19.79 -12.34 43.71
CA TRP A 71 20.93 -11.45 44.02
C TRP A 71 21.63 -10.89 42.78
N GLN A 72 21.67 -11.65 41.67
CA GLN A 72 22.11 -11.13 40.37
C GLN A 72 21.14 -10.04 39.85
N ARG A 73 19.82 -10.21 40.05
CA ARG A 73 18.81 -9.20 39.70
C ARG A 73 18.96 -7.94 40.55
N VAL A 74 19.10 -8.08 41.88
CA VAL A 74 19.42 -6.98 42.81
C VAL A 74 20.67 -6.23 42.36
N LYS A 75 21.77 -6.95 42.08
CA LYS A 75 23.04 -6.34 41.65
C LYS A 75 22.86 -5.55 40.35
N TYR A 76 22.20 -6.13 39.35
CA TYR A 76 21.94 -5.44 38.08
C TYR A 76 21.12 -4.17 38.29
N GLY A 77 19.97 -4.25 38.98
CA GLY A 77 19.15 -3.06 39.27
C GLY A 77 19.90 -2.01 40.07
N GLY A 78 20.71 -2.42 41.05
CA GLY A 78 21.57 -1.53 41.84
C GLY A 78 22.59 -0.80 40.97
N THR A 79 23.26 -1.50 40.05
CA THR A 79 24.17 -0.87 39.07
C THR A 79 23.42 0.12 38.18
N GLN A 80 22.26 -0.24 37.61
CA GLN A 80 21.49 0.67 36.74
C GLN A 80 21.05 1.95 37.48
N VAL A 81 20.58 1.83 38.73
CA VAL A 81 20.19 2.98 39.56
C VAL A 81 21.41 3.85 39.89
N LEU A 82 22.52 3.26 40.36
CA LEU A 82 23.74 4.01 40.69
C LEU A 82 24.33 4.72 39.46
N SER A 83 24.37 4.05 38.29
CA SER A 83 24.77 4.68 37.04
C SER A 83 23.84 5.82 36.64
N SER A 84 22.51 5.67 36.78
CA SER A 84 21.57 6.75 36.45
C SER A 84 21.72 7.99 37.34
N VAL A 85 22.04 7.81 38.62
CA VAL A 85 22.33 8.91 39.56
C VAL A 85 23.69 9.54 39.25
N TYR A 86 24.74 8.74 39.05
CA TYR A 86 26.08 9.24 38.71
C TYR A 86 26.08 10.05 37.42
N LEU A 87 25.49 9.52 36.34
CA LEU A 87 25.40 10.20 35.05
C LEU A 87 24.60 11.50 35.15
N GLY A 88 23.50 11.52 35.91
CA GLY A 88 22.71 12.72 36.17
C GLY A 88 23.40 13.79 37.04
N LEU A 89 24.51 13.45 37.70
CA LEU A 89 25.36 14.40 38.44
C LEU A 89 26.54 14.95 37.61
N VAL A 90 26.81 14.38 36.43
CA VAL A 90 27.92 14.80 35.55
C VAL A 90 27.48 15.25 34.15
N SER A 91 26.19 15.16 33.81
CA SER A 91 25.61 15.77 32.60
C SER A 91 25.51 17.28 32.72
N THR A 92 25.69 17.98 31.59
CA THR A 92 25.42 19.42 31.48
C THR A 92 23.92 19.75 31.54
N GLU A 93 23.57 21.01 31.79
CA GLU A 93 22.16 21.46 31.71
C GLU A 93 21.68 21.58 30.25
N ASP A 94 20.37 21.40 30.03
CA ASP A 94 19.70 21.53 28.72
C ASP A 94 19.65 22.99 28.25
N ASN A 95 20.65 23.43 27.47
CA ASN A 95 20.56 24.69 26.75
C ASN A 95 19.80 24.54 25.42
N PHE A 96 18.49 24.74 25.48
CA PHE A 96 17.59 24.76 24.31
C PHE A 96 17.99 25.78 23.21
N GLY A 97 18.86 26.75 23.51
CA GLY A 97 19.40 27.69 22.51
C GLY A 97 20.56 27.13 21.67
N GLU A 98 21.22 26.06 22.10
CA GLU A 98 22.44 25.51 21.47
C GLU A 98 22.18 24.30 20.56
N THR A 99 21.01 23.65 20.67
CA THR A 99 20.69 22.52 19.79
C THR A 99 20.61 22.95 18.32
N LYS A 100 21.33 22.22 17.46
CA LYS A 100 21.24 22.34 16.01
C LYS A 100 20.18 21.40 15.42
N LEU A 101 19.68 20.45 16.21
CA LEU A 101 18.71 19.46 15.77
C LEU A 101 17.32 20.10 15.58
N PRO A 102 16.48 19.53 14.68
CA PRO A 102 15.08 19.88 14.63
C PRO A 102 14.40 19.58 15.97
N VAL A 103 13.76 20.57 16.57
CA VAL A 103 13.00 20.42 17.81
C VAL A 103 11.66 19.74 17.55
N VAL A 104 11.41 18.63 18.25
CA VAL A 104 10.13 17.92 18.29
C VAL A 104 9.64 17.84 19.73
N GLU A 105 8.37 18.19 19.95
CA GLU A 105 7.80 18.19 21.30
C GLU A 105 6.38 17.62 21.34
N VAL A 106 6.12 16.73 22.29
CA VAL A 106 4.79 16.18 22.58
C VAL A 106 4.25 16.81 23.87
N TYR A 107 3.00 17.29 23.81
CA TYR A 107 2.23 17.74 24.96
C TYR A 107 1.08 16.78 25.21
N ILE A 108 1.12 16.05 26.33
CA ILE A 108 0.12 15.08 26.76
C ILE A 108 -0.29 15.39 28.20
N ASP A 109 -1.58 15.24 28.48
CA ASP A 109 -2.16 15.42 29.81
C ASP A 109 -1.65 14.36 30.81
N GLY A 110 -1.59 14.68 32.11
CA GLY A 110 -1.07 13.80 33.16
C GLY A 110 -1.82 12.46 33.22
N ASP A 111 -3.14 12.51 33.37
CA ASP A 111 -4.00 11.32 33.45
C ASP A 111 -3.90 10.43 32.18
N ARG A 112 -3.54 11.03 31.04
CA ARG A 112 -3.33 10.31 29.77
C ARG A 112 -1.93 9.71 29.67
N LEU A 113 -0.92 10.36 30.23
CA LEU A 113 0.44 9.83 30.32
C LEU A 113 0.48 8.64 31.29
N ASP A 114 -0.21 8.74 32.42
CA ASP A 114 -0.32 7.66 33.40
C ASP A 114 -1.09 6.46 32.82
N LYS A 115 -2.16 6.69 32.05
CA LYS A 115 -2.85 5.62 31.29
C LYS A 115 -1.91 4.89 30.32
N LEU A 116 -1.00 5.59 29.64
CA LEU A 116 -0.01 4.94 28.76
C LEU A 116 1.03 4.10 29.50
N THR A 117 1.18 4.25 30.82
CA THR A 117 2.21 3.58 31.62
C THR A 117 1.68 2.64 32.71
N ALA A 118 0.35 2.55 32.87
CA ALA A 118 -0.31 1.80 33.94
C ALA A 118 -0.10 0.27 33.89
N ASP A 119 -0.13 -0.34 32.70
CA ASP A 119 0.14 -1.77 32.47
C ASP A 119 1.02 -1.94 31.23
N LEU A 120 2.33 -1.74 31.40
CA LEU A 120 3.27 -1.83 30.28
C LEU A 120 3.65 -3.29 29.97
N PRO A 121 3.61 -3.70 28.68
CA PRO A 121 3.49 -2.84 27.50
C PRO A 121 2.07 -2.63 26.96
N ASN A 122 1.07 -3.37 27.44
CA ASN A 122 -0.29 -3.42 26.85
C ASN A 122 -0.92 -2.02 26.74
N SER A 123 -0.96 -1.28 27.85
CA SER A 123 -1.51 0.08 27.93
C SER A 123 -0.73 1.10 27.09
N GLY A 124 0.52 0.78 26.74
CA GLY A 124 1.38 1.60 25.90
C GLY A 124 0.98 1.60 24.43
N ASP A 125 0.26 0.57 23.95
CA ASP A 125 -0.16 0.47 22.55
C ASP A 125 -1.50 1.17 22.23
N GLU A 126 -2.16 1.74 23.24
CA GLU A 126 -3.38 2.54 23.09
C GLU A 126 -3.10 3.99 22.68
N TYR A 127 -3.97 4.57 21.85
CA TYR A 127 -3.80 5.96 21.38
C TYR A 127 -4.47 6.98 22.31
N GLN A 128 -3.66 7.79 22.99
CA GLN A 128 -4.13 8.94 23.79
C GLN A 128 -4.08 10.25 23.01
N SER A 129 -5.05 11.14 23.24
CA SER A 129 -5.10 12.46 22.58
C SER A 129 -4.11 13.46 23.19
N ALA A 130 -3.37 14.14 22.32
CA ALA A 130 -2.26 15.04 22.65
C ALA A 130 -2.19 16.23 21.66
N THR A 131 -1.20 17.08 21.83
CA THR A 131 -0.74 17.97 20.75
C THR A 131 0.76 17.78 20.52
N VAL A 132 1.24 18.10 19.33
CA VAL A 132 2.65 17.93 18.95
C VAL A 132 3.17 19.15 18.20
N ARG A 133 4.41 19.53 18.47
CA ARG A 133 5.18 20.54 17.75
C ARG A 133 6.23 19.81 16.90
N LEU A 134 5.99 19.74 15.58
CA LEU A 134 6.93 19.17 14.58
C LEU A 134 7.63 20.26 13.75
N LYS A 135 7.27 21.54 13.95
CA LYS A 135 7.89 22.72 13.34
C LYS A 135 7.95 23.82 14.39
N ARG A 136 9.03 24.62 14.40
CA ARG A 136 9.35 25.65 15.41
C ARG A 136 8.13 26.46 15.89
N ASN A 137 7.29 26.89 14.93
CA ASN A 137 6.15 27.80 15.14
C ASN A 137 4.76 27.14 14.92
N LYS A 138 4.61 25.81 14.90
CA LYS A 138 3.28 25.16 14.76
C LYS A 138 3.08 23.97 15.70
N ILE A 139 2.10 24.09 16.59
CA ILE A 139 1.53 23.01 17.40
C ILE A 139 0.28 22.48 16.67
N VAL A 140 0.09 21.17 16.63
CA VAL A 140 -1.08 20.52 15.98
C VAL A 140 -1.70 19.43 16.85
N LYS A 141 -3.00 19.19 16.70
CA LYS A 141 -3.71 18.07 17.35
C LYS A 141 -3.25 16.73 16.76
N ALA A 142 -2.92 15.79 17.64
CA ALA A 142 -2.46 14.45 17.30
C ALA A 142 -2.95 13.44 18.35
N ASN A 143 -2.94 12.15 17.99
CA ASN A 143 -2.97 11.08 18.98
C ASN A 143 -1.58 10.47 19.07
N VAL A 144 -1.14 10.13 20.27
CA VAL A 144 0.17 9.52 20.53
C VAL A 144 0.00 8.20 21.28
N LYS A 145 0.93 7.28 21.04
CA LYS A 145 1.10 6.06 21.82
C LYS A 145 2.57 5.69 21.94
N LEU A 146 2.90 4.72 22.78
CA LEU A 146 4.24 4.12 22.79
C LEU A 146 4.40 3.18 21.58
N ARG A 147 5.62 2.77 21.23
CA ARG A 147 5.85 1.85 20.11
C ARG A 147 7.09 0.99 20.23
N GLY A 148 7.01 -0.22 19.69
CA GLY A 148 8.15 -1.13 19.55
C GLY A 148 8.25 -2.12 20.71
N ASP A 149 8.64 -3.33 20.35
CA ASP A 149 8.27 -4.53 21.09
C ASP A 149 9.28 -4.90 22.18
N SER A 150 10.56 -4.58 21.95
CA SER A 150 11.65 -4.70 22.93
C SER A 150 11.57 -3.65 24.04
N ILE A 151 11.95 -4.05 25.25
CA ILE A 151 11.74 -3.24 26.48
C ILE A 151 12.48 -1.89 26.49
N ASN A 152 13.53 -1.73 25.67
CA ASN A 152 14.25 -0.45 25.51
C ASN A 152 13.36 0.68 24.98
N HIS A 153 12.19 0.36 24.42
CA HIS A 153 11.27 1.34 23.87
C HIS A 153 10.24 1.87 24.88
N TRP A 154 9.96 1.14 25.96
CA TRP A 154 8.86 1.44 26.89
C TRP A 154 9.17 1.24 28.38
N ALA A 155 10.02 0.28 28.77
CA ALA A 155 10.28 -0.02 30.19
C ALA A 155 11.29 0.93 30.85
N TYR A 156 12.18 1.53 30.06
CA TYR A 156 13.20 2.48 30.54
C TYR A 156 12.62 3.91 30.63
N PRO A 157 13.29 4.87 31.29
CA PRO A 157 12.76 6.23 31.45
C PRO A 157 12.39 6.88 30.11
N GLN A 158 13.33 6.88 29.16
CA GLN A 158 13.10 7.27 27.77
C GLN A 158 12.04 6.38 27.10
N LYS A 159 11.06 7.02 26.46
CA LYS A 159 10.00 6.34 25.70
C LYS A 159 10.14 6.56 24.20
N SER A 160 9.81 5.52 23.43
CA SER A 160 9.64 5.61 21.97
C SER A 160 8.17 5.82 21.64
N TRP A 161 7.86 6.81 20.79
CA TRP A 161 6.49 7.26 20.53
C TRP A 161 6.07 7.05 19.08
N ARG A 162 4.80 6.73 18.83
CA ARG A 162 4.18 6.89 17.52
C ARG A 162 3.20 8.05 17.59
N VAL A 163 3.41 9.04 16.73
CA VAL A 163 2.59 10.25 16.63
C VAL A 163 1.74 10.14 15.37
N ARG A 164 0.43 10.07 15.56
CA ARG A 164 -0.59 10.07 14.51
C ARG A 164 -1.22 11.46 14.43
N LEU A 165 -0.90 12.20 13.37
CA LEU A 165 -1.49 13.52 13.14
C LEU A 165 -3.00 13.41 12.86
N SER A 166 -3.75 14.43 13.27
CA SER A 166 -5.17 14.56 12.93
C SER A 166 -5.37 14.59 11.40
N LYS A 167 -6.53 14.13 10.92
CA LYS A 167 -6.86 13.95 9.48
C LYS A 167 -6.65 15.20 8.58
N ALA A 168 -6.45 16.38 9.16
CA ALA A 168 -6.19 17.63 8.44
C ALA A 168 -4.71 17.93 8.18
N GLU A 169 -3.79 17.34 8.96
CA GLU A 169 -2.41 17.79 9.09
C GLU A 169 -1.40 16.79 8.48
N LEU A 170 -0.30 17.32 7.96
CA LEU A 170 0.83 16.56 7.42
C LEU A 170 2.16 17.21 7.80
N TYR A 171 3.17 16.39 8.11
CA TYR A 171 4.55 16.82 8.31
C TYR A 171 5.46 16.22 7.23
N ARG A 172 6.03 17.05 6.36
CA ARG A 172 6.84 16.61 5.19
C ARG A 172 6.16 15.48 4.38
N GLY A 173 4.84 15.60 4.16
CA GLY A 173 3.97 14.61 3.51
C GLY A 173 3.47 13.47 4.40
N MET A 174 4.04 13.27 5.60
CA MET A 174 3.73 12.17 6.51
C MET A 174 2.54 12.49 7.43
N ARG A 175 1.64 11.51 7.62
CA ARG A 175 0.54 11.55 8.60
C ARG A 175 0.91 10.86 9.92
N GLU A 176 1.69 9.79 9.86
CA GLU A 176 2.27 9.12 11.03
C GLU A 176 3.79 9.24 11.02
N VAL A 177 4.36 9.61 12.18
CA VAL A 177 5.81 9.59 12.42
C VAL A 177 6.09 8.82 13.70
N ASN A 178 7.17 8.05 13.68
CA ASN A 178 7.70 7.37 14.85
C ASN A 178 8.85 8.21 15.43
N LEU A 179 8.99 8.27 16.76
CA LEU A 179 10.08 8.92 17.49
C LEU A 179 10.76 7.85 18.33
N ASN A 180 11.77 7.20 17.75
CA ASN A 180 12.45 6.06 18.37
C ASN A 180 13.56 6.53 19.31
N VAL A 181 13.67 5.89 20.47
CA VAL A 181 14.88 5.96 21.33
C VAL A 181 16.06 5.33 20.57
N PRO A 182 17.20 6.02 20.42
CA PRO A 182 18.41 5.41 19.90
C PRO A 182 18.93 4.33 20.86
N ARG A 183 19.27 3.15 20.34
CA ARG A 183 19.58 1.95 21.14
C ARG A 183 21.00 1.42 21.00
N THR A 184 21.88 2.13 20.29
CA THR A 184 23.29 1.79 20.09
C THR A 184 24.17 2.78 20.83
N SER A 185 25.39 2.39 21.20
CA SER A 185 26.34 3.29 21.90
C SER A 185 26.53 4.59 21.14
N THR A 186 26.71 4.51 19.81
CA THR A 186 26.83 5.64 18.87
C THR A 186 25.62 6.58 18.81
N GLN A 187 24.44 6.16 19.29
CA GLN A 187 23.13 6.80 19.09
C GLN A 187 22.72 7.04 17.61
N LEU A 188 23.53 6.60 16.63
CA LEU A 188 23.40 6.94 15.20
C LEU A 188 23.01 5.78 14.28
N SER A 189 23.28 4.52 14.66
CA SER A 189 23.26 3.36 13.75
C SER A 189 21.98 3.17 12.95
N ASN A 190 20.81 3.43 13.54
CA ASN A 190 19.54 3.32 12.81
C ASN A 190 19.37 4.46 11.78
N TRP A 191 19.67 5.71 12.14
CA TRP A 191 19.62 6.85 11.22
C TRP A 191 20.59 6.65 10.05
N LEU A 192 21.82 6.24 10.35
CA LEU A 192 22.87 5.99 9.36
C LEU A 192 22.42 4.91 8.36
N GLY A 193 21.81 3.82 8.84
CA GLY A 193 21.26 2.76 7.99
C GLY A 193 20.24 3.24 6.94
N TYR A 194 19.38 4.22 7.29
CA TYR A 194 18.47 4.83 6.32
C TYR A 194 19.19 5.80 5.37
N LYS A 195 20.17 6.59 5.83
CA LYS A 195 20.95 7.48 4.95
C LYS A 195 21.77 6.72 3.92
N LEU A 196 22.43 5.64 4.32
CA LEU A 196 23.18 4.76 3.43
C LEU A 196 22.22 4.04 2.44
N GLY A 197 21.02 3.64 2.90
CA GLY A 197 19.99 3.08 2.02
C GLY A 197 19.49 4.04 0.95
N GLN A 198 19.43 5.34 1.25
CA GLN A 198 19.10 6.38 0.28
C GLN A 198 20.27 6.61 -0.71
N ALA A 199 21.52 6.64 -0.23
CA ALA A 199 22.71 6.91 -1.03
C ALA A 199 23.20 5.74 -1.92
N ILE A 200 22.79 4.50 -1.63
CA ILE A 200 22.92 3.36 -2.55
C ILE A 200 21.78 3.30 -3.60
N GLY A 201 20.82 4.23 -3.54
CA GLY A 201 19.75 4.37 -4.52
C GLY A 201 18.56 3.41 -4.35
N SER A 202 18.32 2.88 -3.15
CA SER A 202 17.14 2.02 -2.90
C SER A 202 15.86 2.87 -3.00
N SER A 203 14.84 2.44 -3.75
CA SER A 203 13.67 3.29 -4.00
C SER A 203 12.79 3.53 -2.76
N LEU A 204 12.62 2.50 -1.91
CA LEU A 204 11.69 2.51 -0.77
C LEU A 204 12.40 2.70 0.58
N VAL A 205 13.02 3.86 0.77
CA VAL A 205 13.69 4.23 2.03
C VAL A 205 12.81 5.19 2.85
N PRO A 206 12.42 4.85 4.09
CA PRO A 206 11.73 5.76 5.01
C PRO A 206 12.56 7.01 5.34
N TYR A 207 11.91 8.18 5.36
CA TYR A 207 12.54 9.42 5.81
C TYR A 207 12.99 9.31 7.28
N ALA A 208 14.27 9.62 7.53
CA ALA A 208 14.93 9.50 8.84
C ALA A 208 15.70 10.78 9.20
N GLU A 209 15.54 11.24 10.44
CA GLU A 209 16.10 12.51 10.98
C GLU A 209 16.31 12.36 12.49
N ILE A 210 17.45 12.76 13.05
CA ILE A 210 17.61 12.84 14.52
C ILE A 210 17.05 14.18 14.98
N VAL A 211 16.32 14.19 16.11
CA VAL A 211 15.60 15.35 16.63
C VAL A 211 15.86 15.56 18.13
N HIS A 212 15.92 16.82 18.54
CA HIS A 212 15.83 17.22 19.96
C HIS A 212 14.41 16.94 20.44
N PHE A 213 14.22 15.97 21.33
CA PHE A 213 12.88 15.56 21.77
C PHE A 213 12.52 16.10 23.16
N ARG A 214 11.35 16.72 23.26
CA ARG A 214 10.77 17.19 24.52
C ARG A 214 9.42 16.52 24.79
N LEU A 215 9.16 16.20 26.05
CA LEU A 215 7.87 15.75 26.56
C LEU A 215 7.42 16.74 27.63
N ASN A 216 6.24 17.36 27.45
CA ASN A 216 5.67 18.34 28.38
C ASN A 216 6.69 19.42 28.83
N ARG A 217 7.33 20.09 27.85
CA ARG A 217 8.37 21.14 28.03
C ARG A 217 9.73 20.67 28.58
N LYS A 218 9.84 19.44 29.10
CA LYS A 218 11.12 18.86 29.55
C LYS A 218 11.84 18.15 28.41
N PHE A 219 13.16 18.33 28.30
CA PHE A 219 14.02 17.55 27.40
C PHE A 219 14.08 16.08 27.82
N ASP A 220 13.92 15.16 26.86
CA ASP A 220 13.95 13.70 27.08
C ASP A 220 15.01 13.01 26.17
N GLY A 221 16.03 13.77 25.76
CA GLY A 221 17.14 13.32 24.93
C GLY A 221 16.84 13.37 23.43
N THR A 222 17.75 12.81 22.62
CA THR A 222 17.55 12.71 21.17
C THR A 222 16.56 11.59 20.81
N ARG A 223 15.83 11.76 19.71
CA ARG A 223 15.04 10.66 19.09
C ARG A 223 15.36 10.56 17.61
N LEU A 224 15.25 9.35 17.07
CA LEU A 224 15.15 9.15 15.62
C LEU A 224 13.68 9.37 15.20
N LEU A 225 13.41 10.48 14.51
CA LEU A 225 12.18 10.67 13.76
C LEU A 225 12.23 9.79 12.50
N LEU A 226 11.25 8.89 12.36
CA LEU A 226 11.18 7.90 11.30
C LEU A 226 9.78 7.83 10.68
N GLU A 227 9.71 8.02 9.36
CA GLU A 227 8.52 7.85 8.54
C GLU A 227 7.90 6.46 8.71
N GLN A 228 6.57 6.40 8.85
CA GLN A 228 5.83 5.14 8.84
C GLN A 228 5.42 4.79 7.39
N PRO A 229 5.82 3.63 6.84
CA PRO A 229 5.29 3.13 5.56
C PRO A 229 3.77 2.95 5.62
N GLY A 230 3.10 3.25 4.51
CA GLY A 230 1.64 3.33 4.38
C GLY A 230 1.21 4.23 3.22
N PRO A 231 -0.07 4.63 3.13
CA PRO A 231 -0.63 5.38 1.99
C PRO A 231 0.15 6.65 1.63
N GLU A 232 0.37 7.53 2.60
CA GLU A 232 1.12 8.78 2.39
C GLU A 232 2.61 8.57 2.03
N PHE A 233 3.22 7.43 2.38
CA PHE A 233 4.59 7.09 1.96
C PHE A 233 4.67 6.81 0.45
N LEU A 234 3.63 6.21 -0.13
CA LEU A 234 3.52 5.91 -1.56
C LEU A 234 3.19 7.18 -2.37
N SER A 235 2.16 7.92 -1.98
CA SER A 235 1.74 9.15 -2.69
C SER A 235 2.88 10.17 -2.80
N LYS A 236 3.66 10.33 -1.72
CA LYS A 236 4.84 11.21 -1.67
C LYS A 236 5.96 10.83 -2.64
N ARG A 237 5.97 9.59 -3.13
CA ARG A 237 6.96 9.04 -4.08
C ARG A 237 6.39 8.90 -5.50
N GLY A 238 5.17 9.38 -5.75
CA GLY A 238 4.49 9.22 -7.04
C GLY A 238 4.12 7.77 -7.36
N LEU A 239 4.02 6.91 -6.34
CA LEU A 239 3.64 5.51 -6.48
C LEU A 239 2.12 5.35 -6.32
N PRO A 240 1.49 4.40 -7.05
CA PRO A 240 0.10 4.03 -6.84
C PRO A 240 -0.14 3.50 -5.41
N GLN A 241 -1.40 3.36 -5.01
CA GLN A 241 -1.73 2.71 -3.75
C GLN A 241 -1.69 1.19 -3.92
N GLY A 242 -1.01 0.48 -3.01
CA GLY A 242 -0.81 -0.96 -3.09
C GLY A 242 -0.43 -1.57 -1.73
N LYS A 243 -0.48 -2.90 -1.65
CA LYS A 243 -0.36 -3.69 -0.42
C LYS A 243 1.02 -3.52 0.25
N PHE A 244 1.07 -3.36 1.59
CA PHE A 244 2.30 -3.59 2.37
C PHE A 244 2.24 -4.91 3.14
N PHE A 245 3.14 -5.83 2.82
CA PHE A 245 3.36 -7.03 3.61
C PHE A 245 4.40 -6.75 4.71
N VAL A 246 4.03 -6.99 5.97
CA VAL A 246 4.86 -6.68 7.16
C VAL A 246 5.10 -7.97 7.94
N GLY A 247 6.31 -8.51 7.80
CA GLY A 247 6.82 -9.66 8.55
C GLY A 247 7.63 -9.19 9.75
N ASP A 248 7.00 -9.15 10.93
CA ASP A 248 7.59 -8.62 12.16
C ASP A 248 7.11 -9.40 13.39
N VAL A 249 7.87 -9.32 14.49
CA VAL A 249 7.53 -9.97 15.78
C VAL A 249 6.80 -9.02 16.70
N ASP A 250 6.01 -9.57 17.63
CA ASP A 250 5.42 -8.83 18.75
C ASP A 250 6.13 -9.13 20.09
N THR A 251 5.80 -8.34 21.12
CA THR A 251 6.27 -8.52 22.50
C THR A 251 6.07 -9.95 23.03
N SER A 252 4.98 -10.65 22.70
CA SER A 252 4.74 -12.03 23.18
C SER A 252 5.74 -13.03 22.57
N MET A 253 6.15 -12.81 21.32
CA MET A 253 7.21 -13.58 20.63
C MET A 253 8.64 -13.23 21.09
N ILE A 254 8.79 -12.23 21.97
CA ILE A 254 10.07 -11.89 22.62
C ILE A 254 10.04 -12.34 24.09
N TYR A 255 9.05 -11.87 24.86
CA TYR A 255 9.00 -11.98 26.32
C TYR A 255 8.01 -13.04 26.82
N GLY A 256 6.90 -13.28 26.11
CA GLY A 256 5.86 -14.28 26.47
C GLY A 256 6.19 -15.73 26.11
N GLY A 257 7.17 -15.97 25.24
CA GLY A 257 7.65 -17.32 24.88
C GLY A 257 6.95 -17.97 23.68
N ALA A 258 6.10 -17.21 22.97
CA ALA A 258 5.48 -17.69 21.73
C ALA A 258 6.54 -18.03 20.65
N LYS A 259 6.33 -19.13 19.92
CA LYS A 259 7.25 -19.57 18.87
C LYS A 259 7.16 -18.64 17.65
N ARG A 260 8.27 -18.00 17.31
CA ARG A 260 8.42 -17.20 16.09
C ARG A 260 8.19 -18.08 14.84
N PRO A 261 7.21 -17.75 13.96
CA PRO A 261 7.07 -18.40 12.66
C PRO A 261 8.18 -17.95 11.69
N LYS A 262 8.48 -18.75 10.67
CA LYS A 262 9.29 -18.29 9.54
C LYS A 262 8.40 -17.57 8.53
N LEU A 263 8.87 -16.42 8.03
CA LEU A 263 8.14 -15.58 7.08
C LEU A 263 8.01 -16.23 5.70
N PHE A 264 9.06 -16.89 5.20
CA PHE A 264 9.04 -17.56 3.90
C PHE A 264 8.56 -19.03 3.93
N ASP A 265 7.92 -19.48 5.01
CA ASP A 265 7.28 -20.82 5.02
C ASP A 265 5.85 -20.80 4.45
N ARG A 266 5.07 -19.73 4.69
CA ARG A 266 3.67 -19.52 4.28
C ARG A 266 3.24 -18.04 4.45
N PRO A 267 2.14 -17.54 3.83
CA PRO A 267 1.75 -16.12 3.89
C PRO A 267 1.18 -15.63 5.23
N ASP A 268 0.60 -16.52 6.06
CA ASP A 268 -0.15 -16.16 7.27
C ASP A 268 0.60 -15.23 8.25
N PRO A 269 1.90 -15.46 8.57
CA PRO A 269 2.67 -14.65 9.52
C PRO A 269 2.87 -13.19 9.13
N TRP A 270 2.71 -12.84 7.84
CA TRP A 270 2.84 -11.47 7.38
C TRP A 270 1.55 -10.71 7.67
N LYS A 271 1.64 -9.60 8.40
CA LYS A 271 0.54 -8.65 8.54
C LYS A 271 0.36 -7.90 7.23
N LEU A 272 -0.88 -7.59 6.86
CA LEU A 272 -1.20 -6.79 5.68
C LEU A 272 -1.56 -5.38 6.14
N ASP A 273 -0.58 -4.48 6.11
CA ASP A 273 -0.79 -3.05 6.37
C ASP A 273 -1.21 -2.38 5.06
N ALA A 274 -2.14 -1.42 5.14
CA ALA A 274 -2.63 -0.64 4.00
C ALA A 274 -2.89 -1.47 2.72
N PRO A 275 -3.90 -2.37 2.75
CA PRO A 275 -4.29 -3.13 1.56
C PRO A 275 -4.70 -2.21 0.40
N THR A 276 -4.78 -2.78 -0.79
CA THR A 276 -5.41 -2.17 -1.97
C THR A 276 -6.83 -1.71 -1.63
N LEU A 277 -7.24 -0.56 -2.19
CA LEU A 277 -8.58 -0.02 -1.95
C LEU A 277 -9.61 -0.93 -2.64
N GLY A 278 -10.66 -1.32 -1.92
CA GLY A 278 -11.62 -2.33 -2.37
C GLY A 278 -11.65 -3.64 -1.58
N GLU A 279 -11.05 -3.69 -0.38
CA GLU A 279 -11.11 -4.84 0.55
C GLU A 279 -10.41 -6.14 0.07
N ASP A 280 -9.50 -6.02 -0.89
CA ASP A 280 -8.56 -7.09 -1.24
C ASP A 280 -7.54 -7.30 -0.09
N VAL A 281 -7.93 -8.19 0.82
CA VAL A 281 -7.14 -8.64 1.97
C VAL A 281 -6.31 -9.89 1.68
N ASP A 282 -6.34 -10.39 0.44
CA ASP A 282 -5.58 -11.57 0.03
C ASP A 282 -4.09 -11.23 -0.18
N LYS A 283 -3.26 -12.26 -0.11
CA LYS A 283 -1.80 -12.19 -0.23
C LYS A 283 -1.27 -13.07 -1.37
N ARG A 284 -2.07 -13.39 -2.40
CA ARG A 284 -1.66 -14.20 -3.57
C ARG A 284 -0.31 -13.80 -4.17
N GLU A 285 0.00 -12.50 -4.22
CA GLU A 285 1.27 -12.00 -4.76
C GLU A 285 2.47 -12.43 -3.90
N LEU A 286 2.31 -12.37 -2.57
CA LEU A 286 3.28 -12.89 -1.60
C LEU A 286 3.29 -14.43 -1.57
N ALA A 287 2.15 -15.09 -1.78
CA ALA A 287 2.05 -16.54 -1.86
C ALA A 287 2.82 -17.09 -3.07
N ALA A 288 2.72 -16.43 -4.23
CA ALA A 288 3.51 -16.73 -5.42
C ALA A 288 5.02 -16.52 -5.19
N LEU A 289 5.42 -15.47 -4.46
CA LEU A 289 6.82 -15.27 -4.06
C LEU A 289 7.31 -16.40 -3.14
N ILE A 290 6.49 -16.82 -2.18
CA ILE A 290 6.81 -17.92 -1.26
C ILE A 290 6.88 -19.27 -1.99
N ASP A 291 6.03 -19.50 -3.00
CA ASP A 291 6.13 -20.66 -3.90
C ASP A 291 7.48 -20.68 -4.63
N ILE A 292 7.85 -19.60 -5.32
CA ILE A 292 9.12 -19.51 -6.05
C ILE A 292 10.32 -19.76 -5.11
N VAL A 293 10.33 -19.14 -3.92
CA VAL A 293 11.43 -19.28 -2.94
C VAL A 293 11.55 -20.70 -2.35
N LYS A 294 10.48 -21.50 -2.33
CA LYS A 294 10.46 -22.86 -1.74
C LYS A 294 10.55 -23.99 -2.76
N ASN A 295 9.91 -23.81 -3.91
CA ASN A 295 9.56 -24.90 -4.83
C ASN A 295 10.29 -24.78 -6.17
N GLU A 296 10.74 -23.58 -6.57
CA GLU A 296 11.45 -23.39 -7.84
C GLU A 296 12.93 -23.79 -7.74
N HIS A 297 13.19 -25.06 -8.00
CA HIS A 297 14.53 -25.66 -7.95
C HIS A 297 15.29 -25.52 -9.28
N ASN A 298 14.63 -25.13 -10.37
CA ASN A 298 15.29 -24.88 -11.65
C ASN A 298 15.86 -23.44 -11.64
N PRO A 299 17.18 -23.24 -11.76
CA PRO A 299 17.79 -21.91 -11.59
C PRO A 299 17.43 -20.92 -12.70
N TYR A 300 17.07 -21.42 -13.89
CA TYR A 300 16.62 -20.62 -15.04
C TYR A 300 15.18 -20.14 -14.81
N GLN A 301 14.27 -21.03 -14.42
CA GLN A 301 12.90 -20.66 -14.08
C GLN A 301 12.85 -19.74 -12.85
N PHE A 302 13.69 -19.97 -11.85
CA PHE A 302 13.86 -19.03 -10.73
C PHE A 302 14.27 -17.63 -11.23
N TYR A 303 15.25 -17.54 -12.13
CA TYR A 303 15.76 -16.28 -12.67
C TYR A 303 14.66 -15.46 -13.39
N TYR A 304 13.83 -16.09 -14.22
CA TYR A 304 12.74 -15.41 -14.92
C TYR A 304 11.52 -15.15 -14.03
N ARG A 305 11.06 -16.14 -13.24
CA ARG A 305 9.90 -15.97 -12.33
C ARG A 305 10.15 -14.88 -11.27
N MET A 306 11.38 -14.75 -10.77
CA MET A 306 11.74 -13.67 -9.84
C MET A 306 11.72 -12.29 -10.50
N GLN A 307 12.24 -12.12 -11.72
CA GLN A 307 12.19 -10.82 -12.42
C GLN A 307 10.77 -10.39 -12.80
N LYS A 308 9.87 -11.36 -12.99
CA LYS A 308 8.45 -11.11 -13.25
C LYS A 308 7.72 -10.55 -12.03
N LEU A 309 7.94 -11.13 -10.84
CA LEU A 309 7.19 -10.83 -9.61
C LEU A 309 7.90 -9.87 -8.63
N VAL A 310 9.21 -9.66 -8.77
CA VAL A 310 10.02 -8.87 -7.82
C VAL A 310 10.82 -7.81 -8.56
N ASN A 311 10.92 -6.62 -7.97
CA ASN A 311 11.92 -5.64 -8.37
C ASN A 311 13.29 -6.12 -7.86
N VAL A 312 13.93 -6.97 -8.67
CA VAL A 312 15.24 -7.56 -8.39
C VAL A 312 16.29 -6.48 -8.12
N GLU A 313 16.26 -5.36 -8.84
CA GLU A 313 17.26 -4.29 -8.69
C GLU A 313 17.18 -3.61 -7.30
N ASP A 314 15.97 -3.26 -6.83
CA ASP A 314 15.75 -2.79 -5.45
C ASP A 314 16.16 -3.83 -4.40
N LEU A 315 15.87 -5.11 -4.65
CA LEU A 315 16.22 -6.19 -3.73
C LEU A 315 17.74 -6.38 -3.61
N LEU A 316 18.46 -6.35 -4.73
CA LEU A 316 19.92 -6.44 -4.74
C LEU A 316 20.58 -5.18 -4.15
N ARG A 317 20.01 -3.99 -4.34
CA ARG A 317 20.42 -2.77 -3.60
C ARG A 317 20.25 -2.93 -2.10
N TYR A 318 19.13 -3.46 -1.62
CA TYR A 318 18.91 -3.68 -0.19
C TYR A 318 19.86 -4.76 0.37
N MET A 319 20.16 -5.81 -0.39
CA MET A 319 21.13 -6.83 -0.02
C MET A 319 22.57 -6.26 0.07
N ALA A 320 22.98 -5.46 -0.92
CA ALA A 320 24.25 -4.73 -0.90
C ALA A 320 24.33 -3.73 0.28
N LEU A 321 23.23 -3.07 0.65
CA LEU A 321 23.16 -2.22 1.83
C LEU A 321 23.42 -3.01 3.12
N LEU A 322 22.73 -4.14 3.32
CA LEU A 322 22.93 -4.96 4.53
C LEU A 322 24.37 -5.47 4.63
N GLU A 323 25.00 -5.79 3.50
CA GLU A 323 26.42 -6.14 3.46
C GLU A 323 27.33 -4.97 3.82
N LEU A 324 27.13 -3.79 3.22
CA LEU A 324 27.93 -2.60 3.52
C LEU A 324 27.88 -2.25 5.02
N VAL A 325 26.70 -2.35 5.64
CA VAL A 325 26.50 -2.03 7.06
C VAL A 325 26.64 -3.23 8.02
N ASN A 326 27.08 -4.38 7.50
CA ASN A 326 27.31 -5.64 8.23
C ASN A 326 26.10 -6.11 9.07
N SER A 327 24.88 -6.00 8.53
CA SER A 327 23.64 -6.27 9.26
C SER A 327 23.00 -7.62 8.93
N VAL A 328 22.54 -8.29 9.98
CA VAL A 328 21.69 -9.49 9.93
C VAL A 328 20.37 -9.29 10.69
N HIS A 329 19.95 -8.04 10.92
CA HIS A 329 18.74 -7.72 11.70
C HIS A 329 17.41 -8.03 10.97
N VAL A 330 17.50 -8.31 9.66
CA VAL A 330 16.40 -8.62 8.74
C VAL A 330 16.34 -10.13 8.55
N ASP A 331 15.87 -10.82 9.59
CA ASP A 331 15.99 -12.28 9.70
C ASP A 331 14.81 -13.05 9.11
N GLU A 332 14.82 -14.37 9.28
CA GLU A 332 13.78 -15.27 8.78
C GLU A 332 12.40 -15.08 9.47
N THR A 333 12.34 -14.26 10.52
CA THR A 333 11.20 -14.12 11.43
C THR A 333 10.72 -12.68 11.63
N HIS A 334 11.55 -11.65 11.39
CA HIS A 334 11.16 -10.24 11.57
C HIS A 334 11.94 -9.18 10.77
N ASN A 335 11.52 -7.92 10.93
CA ASN A 335 12.01 -6.72 10.22
C ASN A 335 11.88 -6.74 8.69
N GLN A 336 11.04 -7.62 8.12
CA GLN A 336 10.80 -7.61 6.69
C GLN A 336 9.58 -6.77 6.36
N LYS A 337 9.75 -5.83 5.42
CA LYS A 337 8.66 -5.04 4.86
C LYS A 337 8.77 -5.06 3.35
N MET A 338 7.65 -5.32 2.69
CA MET A 338 7.56 -5.39 1.23
C MET A 338 6.35 -4.59 0.78
N TYR A 339 6.49 -3.89 -0.33
CA TYR A 339 5.43 -3.17 -1.02
C TYR A 339 5.16 -3.88 -2.35
N PHE A 340 3.90 -4.19 -2.62
CA PHE A 340 3.45 -4.66 -3.92
C PHE A 340 2.88 -3.50 -4.75
N ASN A 341 3.48 -3.26 -5.91
CA ASN A 341 3.03 -2.22 -6.84
C ASN A 341 2.05 -2.81 -7.87
N PRO A 342 0.75 -2.47 -7.82
CA PRO A 342 -0.24 -3.02 -8.75
C PRO A 342 -0.06 -2.54 -10.20
N GLU A 343 0.63 -1.44 -10.48
CA GLU A 343 0.87 -1.02 -11.88
C GLU A 343 1.98 -1.84 -12.57
N THR A 344 2.94 -2.37 -11.80
CA THR A 344 4.07 -3.13 -12.35
C THR A 344 3.97 -4.63 -12.09
N GLY A 345 3.04 -5.09 -11.25
CA GLY A 345 2.95 -6.49 -10.79
C GLY A 345 4.13 -6.93 -9.92
N LYS A 346 4.99 -5.99 -9.48
CA LYS A 346 6.28 -6.29 -8.83
C LYS A 346 6.29 -5.92 -7.35
N ILE A 347 6.91 -6.77 -6.55
CA ILE A 347 7.20 -6.56 -5.12
C ILE A 347 8.58 -5.90 -4.96
N SER A 348 8.66 -4.77 -4.25
CA SER A 348 9.92 -4.14 -3.80
C SER A 348 10.05 -4.25 -2.27
N PRO A 349 11.24 -4.50 -1.71
CA PRO A 349 11.47 -4.39 -0.27
C PRO A 349 11.48 -2.93 0.17
N VAL A 350 11.01 -2.66 1.39
CA VAL A 350 11.14 -1.38 2.08
C VAL A 350 12.33 -1.49 3.05
N VAL A 351 13.28 -0.57 2.96
CA VAL A 351 14.43 -0.54 3.88
C VAL A 351 13.91 -0.31 5.30
N TRP A 352 14.13 -1.28 6.20
CA TRP A 352 13.63 -1.22 7.58
C TRP A 352 14.66 -1.75 8.58
N ASP A 353 14.68 -1.12 9.77
CA ASP A 353 15.51 -1.38 10.97
C ASP A 353 16.85 -2.11 10.73
N THR A 354 17.71 -1.51 9.89
CA THR A 354 18.96 -2.13 9.44
C THR A 354 20.09 -2.06 10.46
N VAL A 355 20.04 -1.15 11.45
CA VAL A 355 20.99 -1.05 12.58
C VAL A 355 22.46 -1.02 12.13
N ALA A 356 22.85 0.03 11.38
CA ALA A 356 24.15 0.06 10.70
C ALA A 356 25.35 -0.12 11.65
N TYR A 357 26.26 -1.03 11.29
CA TYR A 357 27.49 -1.34 12.00
C TYR A 357 27.32 -1.84 13.45
N TYR A 358 26.14 -2.35 13.80
CA TYR A 358 25.87 -2.93 15.13
C TYR A 358 26.62 -4.24 15.41
N TRP A 359 26.96 -5.02 14.36
CA TRP A 359 27.86 -6.17 14.49
C TRP A 359 29.28 -5.74 14.14
N THR A 360 30.20 -5.89 15.10
CA THR A 360 31.62 -5.58 14.96
C THR A 360 32.38 -6.68 14.21
N ASP A 361 32.10 -7.97 14.46
CA ASP A 361 32.73 -9.05 13.68
C ASP A 361 32.26 -8.99 12.21
N PRO A 362 33.17 -8.96 11.22
CA PRO A 362 32.79 -8.99 9.81
C PRO A 362 32.13 -10.33 9.47
N LYS A 363 30.84 -10.31 9.10
CA LYS A 363 30.06 -11.53 8.79
C LYS A 363 30.26 -12.07 7.37
N GLY A 364 31.26 -11.56 6.64
CA GLY A 364 31.59 -11.94 5.26
C GLY A 364 30.88 -11.09 4.20
N ILE A 365 30.77 -11.63 2.98
CA ILE A 365 29.90 -11.18 1.88
C ILE A 365 28.96 -12.36 1.54
N ASP A 366 27.85 -12.11 0.85
CA ASP A 366 26.70 -13.00 0.65
C ASP A 366 25.90 -13.22 1.95
N LEU A 367 25.55 -12.12 2.62
CA LEU A 367 24.72 -12.17 3.83
C LEU A 367 23.31 -12.67 3.50
N ALA A 368 23.02 -13.90 3.93
CA ALA A 368 21.78 -14.61 3.58
C ALA A 368 20.91 -14.98 4.81
N PRO A 369 20.45 -13.98 5.59
CA PRO A 369 19.78 -14.21 6.88
C PRO A 369 18.42 -14.94 6.73
N ASN A 370 17.69 -14.65 5.66
CA ASN A 370 16.38 -15.23 5.35
C ASN A 370 16.42 -16.15 4.09
N SER A 371 15.36 -16.90 3.82
CA SER A 371 15.32 -17.87 2.71
C SER A 371 15.35 -17.21 1.33
N LEU A 372 14.59 -16.13 1.10
CA LEU A 372 14.64 -15.37 -0.17
C LEU A 372 16.08 -14.98 -0.52
N PHE A 373 16.83 -14.42 0.43
CA PHE A 373 18.21 -13.99 0.20
C PHE A 373 19.14 -15.18 -0.07
N ARG A 374 18.90 -16.35 0.54
CA ARG A 374 19.68 -17.57 0.27
C ARG A 374 19.56 -18.06 -1.17
N VAL A 375 18.34 -18.03 -1.73
CA VAL A 375 18.06 -18.48 -3.11
C VAL A 375 18.43 -17.41 -4.14
N MET A 376 18.17 -16.12 -3.85
CA MET A 376 18.68 -15.01 -4.69
C MET A 376 20.20 -15.08 -4.84
N LEU A 377 20.93 -15.29 -3.75
CA LEU A 377 22.39 -15.46 -3.78
C LEU A 377 22.84 -16.83 -4.31
N SER A 378 21.95 -17.80 -4.57
CA SER A 378 22.35 -19.05 -5.23
C SER A 378 22.37 -18.94 -6.76
N ASN A 379 21.69 -17.94 -7.34
CA ASN A 379 21.89 -17.52 -8.72
C ASN A 379 23.11 -16.56 -8.77
N PRO A 380 24.24 -16.93 -9.39
CA PRO A 380 25.42 -16.07 -9.38
C PRO A 380 25.29 -14.84 -10.27
N GLY A 381 24.40 -14.80 -11.26
CA GLY A 381 24.11 -13.57 -12.02
C GLY A 381 23.52 -12.47 -11.13
N PHE A 382 22.58 -12.82 -10.25
CA PHE A 382 22.09 -11.92 -9.20
C PHE A 382 23.18 -11.58 -8.16
N ARG A 383 24.11 -12.50 -7.86
CA ARG A 383 25.27 -12.22 -6.99
C ARG A 383 26.22 -11.19 -7.64
N GLU A 384 26.57 -11.35 -8.91
CA GLU A 384 27.43 -10.41 -9.66
C GLU A 384 26.78 -9.01 -9.76
N MET A 385 25.48 -8.95 -10.05
CA MET A 385 24.71 -7.69 -10.02
C MET A 385 24.82 -7.01 -8.64
N LYS A 386 24.64 -7.74 -7.53
CA LYS A 386 24.79 -7.22 -6.16
C LYS A 386 26.24 -6.81 -5.85
N ASP A 387 27.23 -7.62 -6.20
CA ASP A 387 28.65 -7.33 -5.96
C ASP A 387 29.09 -6.08 -6.75
N ARG A 388 28.60 -5.87 -7.97
CA ARG A 388 28.79 -4.62 -8.73
C ARG A 388 28.12 -3.42 -8.06
N ILE A 389 26.85 -3.52 -7.65
CA ILE A 389 26.14 -2.46 -6.91
C ILE A 389 26.91 -2.08 -5.63
N LEU A 390 27.42 -3.06 -4.88
CA LEU A 390 28.21 -2.84 -3.69
C LEU A 390 29.55 -2.16 -4.00
N TRP A 391 30.27 -2.62 -5.04
CA TRP A 391 31.54 -2.00 -5.47
C TRP A 391 31.35 -0.56 -5.92
N GLU A 392 30.36 -0.27 -6.76
CA GLU A 392 30.04 1.07 -7.21
C GLU A 392 29.67 2.00 -6.05
N ALA A 393 28.95 1.50 -5.05
CA ALA A 393 28.69 2.25 -3.82
C ALA A 393 29.99 2.61 -3.09
N ILE A 394 30.84 1.63 -2.76
CA ILE A 394 32.07 1.86 -1.97
C ILE A 394 33.24 2.54 -2.73
N THR A 395 33.02 2.88 -4.01
CA THR A 395 33.96 3.63 -4.86
C THR A 395 33.42 4.98 -5.33
N LYS A 396 32.09 5.19 -5.34
CA LYS A 396 31.46 6.43 -5.84
C LYS A 396 30.66 7.19 -4.77
N SER A 397 29.52 6.65 -4.33
CA SER A 397 28.54 7.39 -3.51
C SER A 397 28.69 7.18 -1.99
N LEU A 398 29.37 6.11 -1.59
CA LEU A 398 29.49 5.64 -0.20
C LEU A 398 30.94 5.22 0.10
N THR A 399 31.91 6.09 -0.20
CA THR A 399 33.31 5.90 0.22
C THR A 399 33.48 6.07 1.73
N VAL A 400 34.59 5.57 2.29
CA VAL A 400 34.95 5.73 3.71
C VAL A 400 34.82 7.19 4.15
N GLU A 401 35.40 8.10 3.38
CA GLU A 401 35.48 9.53 3.66
C GLU A 401 34.08 10.16 3.68
N SER A 402 33.21 9.76 2.76
CA SER A 402 31.83 10.24 2.67
C SER A 402 30.98 9.79 3.88
N ILE A 403 31.12 8.53 4.31
CA ILE A 403 30.38 7.99 5.45
C ILE A 403 30.92 8.57 6.76
N GLN A 404 32.24 8.67 6.92
CA GLN A 404 32.83 9.32 8.08
C GLN A 404 32.50 10.82 8.15
N SER A 405 32.42 11.53 7.01
CA SER A 405 31.98 12.93 6.95
C SER A 405 30.52 13.07 7.40
N LEU A 406 29.63 12.21 6.90
CA LEU A 406 28.23 12.15 7.29
C LEU A 406 28.04 11.85 8.79
N VAL A 407 28.83 10.93 9.34
CA VAL A 407 28.82 10.60 10.78
C VAL A 407 29.37 11.76 11.62
N ARG A 408 30.52 12.35 11.26
CA ARG A 408 31.11 13.52 11.93
C ARG A 408 30.11 14.69 11.99
N SER A 409 29.53 15.07 10.85
CA SER A 409 28.57 16.19 10.79
C SER A 409 27.37 15.98 11.71
N MET A 410 26.75 14.79 11.70
CA MET A 410 25.59 14.52 12.55
C MET A 410 25.97 14.34 14.03
N ALA A 411 27.17 13.83 14.33
CA ALA A 411 27.68 13.80 15.70
C ALA A 411 27.88 15.23 16.24
N ASP A 412 28.50 16.12 15.47
CA ASP A 412 28.72 17.52 15.87
C ASP A 412 27.43 18.35 15.93
N ASP A 413 26.36 17.93 15.24
CA ASP A 413 25.02 18.50 15.37
C ASP A 413 24.24 17.94 16.57
N MET A 414 24.46 16.67 16.93
CA MET A 414 23.87 16.00 18.10
C MET A 414 24.60 16.31 19.41
N ARG A 415 25.86 16.73 19.36
CA ARG A 415 26.77 16.86 20.52
C ARG A 415 26.15 17.59 21.72
N PRO A 416 25.55 18.80 21.60
CA PRO A 416 24.93 19.48 22.75
C PRO A 416 23.79 18.67 23.40
N ASP A 417 22.92 18.08 22.57
CA ASP A 417 21.78 17.27 22.99
C ASP A 417 22.19 15.95 23.65
N VAL A 418 23.29 15.36 23.17
CA VAL A 418 23.84 14.10 23.67
C VAL A 418 24.59 14.34 24.97
N ASP A 419 25.37 15.43 25.07
CA ASP A 419 26.12 15.75 26.29
C ASP A 419 25.20 16.10 27.47
N ALA A 420 24.11 16.84 27.21
CA ALA A 420 23.13 17.25 28.22
C ALA A 420 22.16 16.14 28.67
N TYR A 421 22.07 15.00 27.97
CA TYR A 421 21.17 13.91 28.38
C TYR A 421 21.89 12.75 29.07
N PRO A 422 21.69 12.50 30.38
CA PRO A 422 22.47 11.49 31.11
C PRO A 422 22.08 10.03 30.80
N LEU A 423 20.84 9.75 30.39
CA LEU A 423 20.30 8.38 30.34
C LEU A 423 20.28 7.75 28.93
N LYS A 424 21.37 7.93 28.17
CA LYS A 424 21.56 7.40 26.80
C LYS A 424 21.61 5.88 26.81
N LEU A 425 20.78 5.20 26.00
CA LEU A 425 20.68 3.73 26.03
C LEU A 425 21.59 3.02 25.02
N HIS A 426 22.33 2.01 25.49
CA HIS A 426 22.83 0.91 24.67
C HIS A 426 22.03 -0.37 24.98
N ALA A 427 21.51 -1.03 23.96
CA ALA A 427 20.79 -2.30 24.07
C ALA A 427 21.53 -3.39 23.27
N GLY A 428 22.04 -4.41 23.98
CA GLY A 428 22.88 -5.45 23.39
C GLY A 428 22.61 -6.85 23.94
N GLY A 429 23.38 -7.84 23.48
CA GLY A 429 23.30 -9.23 23.93
C GLY A 429 23.42 -9.42 25.46
N PRO A 430 24.33 -8.73 26.16
CA PRO A 430 24.46 -8.78 27.62
C PRO A 430 23.29 -8.13 28.39
N GLY A 431 22.49 -7.29 27.73
CA GLY A 431 21.40 -6.53 28.35
C GLY A 431 21.34 -5.07 27.86
N ILE A 432 20.67 -4.22 28.63
CA ILE A 432 20.65 -2.76 28.42
C ILE A 432 21.54 -2.08 29.47
N SER A 433 22.23 -1.03 29.06
CA SER A 433 23.03 -0.15 29.92
C SER A 433 22.86 1.32 29.52
N TYR A 434 23.20 2.22 30.45
CA TYR A 434 23.42 3.63 30.13
C TYR A 434 24.83 3.83 29.54
N VAL A 435 25.00 4.90 28.77
CA VAL A 435 26.24 5.26 28.07
C VAL A 435 26.67 6.66 28.53
N SER A 436 27.90 6.81 29.00
CA SER A 436 28.50 8.11 29.33
C SER A 436 28.95 8.88 28.08
N ASN A 437 29.27 10.17 28.23
CA ASN A 437 29.67 11.02 27.11
C ASN A 437 31.01 10.55 26.51
N SER A 438 31.95 10.08 27.35
CA SER A 438 33.22 9.50 26.92
C SER A 438 33.06 8.14 26.21
N GLU A 439 32.12 7.29 26.65
CA GLU A 439 31.77 6.06 25.93
C GLU A 439 31.07 6.33 24.59
N TRP A 440 30.32 7.44 24.48
CA TRP A 440 29.77 7.89 23.19
C TRP A 440 30.89 8.30 22.24
N GLU A 441 31.80 9.20 22.64
CA GLU A 441 32.95 9.59 21.82
C GLU A 441 33.77 8.39 21.36
N GLN A 442 34.12 7.48 22.28
CA GLN A 442 34.87 6.28 21.93
C GLN A 442 34.13 5.44 20.88
N SER A 443 32.81 5.28 21.03
CA SER A 443 32.00 4.53 20.05
C SER A 443 31.93 5.19 18.66
N LEU A 444 32.13 6.51 18.56
CA LEU A 444 32.26 7.20 17.27
C LEU A 444 33.63 6.91 16.61
N GLN A 445 34.70 6.89 17.40
CA GLN A 445 36.04 6.51 16.91
C GLN A 445 36.09 5.04 16.48
N ASP A 446 35.50 4.15 17.29
CA ASP A 446 35.35 2.73 16.96
C ASP A 446 34.57 2.55 15.65
N LEU A 447 33.50 3.33 15.44
CA LEU A 447 32.70 3.31 14.21
C LEU A 447 33.53 3.72 12.98
N TYR A 448 34.43 4.71 13.08
CA TYR A 448 35.31 5.08 11.96
C TYR A 448 36.22 3.93 11.54
N GLY A 449 36.84 3.23 12.51
CA GLY A 449 37.67 2.05 12.26
C GLY A 449 36.87 0.85 11.73
N ILE A 450 35.62 0.66 12.18
CA ILE A 450 34.70 -0.36 11.65
C ILE A 450 34.34 -0.06 10.19
N ILE A 451 34.08 1.20 9.84
CA ILE A 451 33.81 1.63 8.45
C ILE A 451 35.04 1.32 7.58
N GLU A 452 36.23 1.76 7.97
CA GLU A 452 37.49 1.50 7.24
C GLU A 452 37.75 0.01 7.03
N SER A 453 37.72 -0.76 8.12
CA SER A 453 37.91 -2.21 8.11
C SER A 453 36.89 -2.92 7.21
N ARG A 454 35.62 -2.50 7.23
CA ARG A 454 34.59 -3.07 6.36
C ARG A 454 34.83 -2.74 4.89
N HIS A 455 35.25 -1.54 4.55
CA HIS A 455 35.59 -1.17 3.17
C HIS A 455 36.81 -1.93 2.65
N ALA A 456 37.88 -2.03 3.46
CA ALA A 456 39.05 -2.84 3.13
C ALA A 456 38.69 -4.32 2.94
N SER A 457 37.87 -4.88 3.84
CA SER A 457 37.36 -6.26 3.76
C SER A 457 36.53 -6.52 2.49
N ILE A 458 35.71 -5.55 2.06
CA ILE A 458 34.94 -5.67 0.81
C ILE A 458 35.86 -5.56 -0.40
N ARG A 459 36.76 -4.56 -0.45
CA ARG A 459 37.69 -4.38 -1.58
C ARG A 459 38.59 -5.60 -1.78
N ALA A 460 39.12 -6.18 -0.69
CA ALA A 460 39.95 -7.39 -0.74
C ALA A 460 39.22 -8.65 -1.26
N GLN A 461 37.88 -8.67 -1.22
CA GLN A 461 37.07 -9.78 -1.75
C GLN A 461 36.54 -9.54 -3.17
N LEU A 462 36.41 -8.28 -3.61
CA LEU A 462 35.82 -7.91 -4.90
C LEU A 462 36.84 -7.51 -5.99
N ALA A 463 38.01 -7.00 -5.61
CA ALA A 463 39.07 -6.69 -6.58
C ALA A 463 39.71 -7.92 -7.26
N PRO A 464 39.93 -9.07 -6.59
CA PRO A 464 40.62 -10.20 -7.22
C PRO A 464 39.75 -11.00 -8.19
N THR A 465 39.98 -10.83 -9.50
CA THR A 465 39.55 -11.80 -10.52
C THR A 465 40.65 -12.85 -10.74
N LYS A 466 40.23 -14.07 -11.02
CA LYS A 466 41.03 -15.24 -11.40
C LYS A 466 40.26 -16.03 -12.45
N ALA A 467 40.75 -15.97 -13.69
CA ALA A 467 40.25 -16.77 -14.79
C ALA A 467 41.41 -17.32 -15.62
N ARG A 468 41.25 -18.53 -16.14
CA ARG A 468 42.20 -19.20 -17.03
C ARG A 468 41.47 -19.81 -18.23
N TYR A 469 42.16 -19.99 -19.35
CA TYR A 469 41.60 -20.56 -20.56
C TYR A 469 42.49 -21.62 -21.20
N ASN A 470 41.89 -22.46 -22.04
CA ASN A 470 42.57 -23.43 -22.90
C ASN A 470 41.85 -23.48 -24.25
N PHE A 471 42.59 -23.78 -25.32
CA PHE A 471 42.06 -23.89 -26.68
C PHE A 471 42.43 -25.26 -27.28
N GLU A 472 41.43 -26.00 -27.75
CA GLU A 472 41.57 -27.38 -28.24
C GLU A 472 41.08 -27.48 -29.71
N ASP A 473 41.92 -27.98 -30.60
CA ASP A 473 41.54 -28.35 -31.98
C ASP A 473 41.03 -29.80 -32.02
N LEU A 474 39.73 -29.96 -32.20
CA LEU A 474 39.07 -31.27 -32.30
C LEU A 474 38.76 -31.68 -33.75
N GLN A 475 39.19 -30.92 -34.78
CA GLN A 475 38.94 -31.24 -36.20
C GLN A 475 39.51 -32.62 -36.58
N SER A 476 40.64 -33.00 -35.99
CA SER A 476 41.25 -34.33 -36.13
C SER A 476 40.35 -35.49 -35.69
N GLN A 477 39.28 -35.20 -34.94
CA GLN A 477 38.26 -36.15 -34.46
C GLN A 477 36.87 -35.84 -35.05
N GLY A 478 36.77 -34.94 -36.02
CA GLY A 478 35.51 -34.46 -36.61
C GLY A 478 34.74 -33.44 -35.74
N GLY A 479 35.37 -32.90 -34.69
CA GLY A 479 34.78 -31.92 -33.77
C GLY A 479 35.12 -30.46 -34.11
N PRO A 480 34.46 -29.49 -33.44
CA PRO A 480 34.75 -28.05 -33.60
C PRO A 480 36.08 -27.66 -32.95
N PHE A 481 36.58 -26.45 -33.26
CA PHE A 481 37.59 -25.82 -32.41
C PHE A 481 36.93 -25.36 -31.11
N ARG A 482 37.58 -25.50 -29.95
CA ARG A 482 36.93 -25.32 -28.65
C ARG A 482 37.76 -24.46 -27.70
N LEU A 483 37.19 -23.35 -27.25
CA LEU A 483 37.72 -22.51 -26.16
C LEU A 483 37.00 -22.84 -24.85
N GLY A 484 37.75 -23.20 -23.82
CA GLY A 484 37.25 -23.36 -22.45
C GLY A 484 37.79 -22.25 -21.57
N VAL A 485 36.92 -21.55 -20.84
CA VAL A 485 37.29 -20.48 -19.90
C VAL A 485 36.79 -20.84 -18.51
N GLU A 486 37.70 -21.01 -17.54
CA GLU A 486 37.38 -21.31 -16.14
C GLU A 486 37.56 -20.07 -15.26
N VAL A 487 36.52 -19.72 -14.51
CA VAL A 487 36.54 -18.64 -13.50
C VAL A 487 36.50 -19.24 -12.09
N SER A 488 37.49 -18.91 -11.26
CA SER A 488 37.73 -19.51 -9.93
C SER A 488 37.74 -18.50 -8.76
N SER A 489 37.32 -17.27 -9.03
CA SER A 489 37.32 -16.10 -8.13
C SER A 489 35.92 -15.76 -7.61
N ARG A 490 35.78 -14.84 -6.63
CA ARG A 490 34.45 -14.28 -6.27
C ARG A 490 33.90 -13.53 -7.47
N SER A 491 34.52 -12.40 -7.80
CA SER A 491 34.17 -11.58 -8.95
C SER A 491 34.43 -12.35 -10.24
N GLY A 492 33.49 -12.28 -11.16
CA GLY A 492 33.63 -12.87 -12.47
C GLY A 492 34.56 -12.12 -13.43
N LEU A 493 34.55 -12.62 -14.66
CA LEU A 493 35.21 -12.10 -15.83
C LEU A 493 34.14 -11.54 -16.79
N LEU A 494 34.21 -10.24 -17.08
CA LEU A 494 33.49 -9.62 -18.19
C LEU A 494 34.29 -9.88 -19.47
N PHE A 495 33.91 -10.88 -20.26
CA PHE A 495 34.57 -11.26 -21.51
C PHE A 495 34.11 -10.30 -22.61
N LYS A 496 34.96 -9.34 -22.97
CA LYS A 496 34.62 -8.24 -23.88
C LYS A 496 34.64 -8.70 -25.34
N SER A 497 35.78 -9.20 -25.81
CA SER A 497 35.96 -9.64 -27.20
C SER A 497 37.04 -10.72 -27.33
N LEU A 498 36.99 -11.44 -28.44
CA LEU A 498 37.87 -12.56 -28.77
C LEU A 498 38.34 -12.43 -30.23
N ARG A 499 39.65 -12.42 -30.44
CA ARG A 499 40.27 -12.44 -31.77
C ARG A 499 40.96 -13.77 -32.01
N LEU A 500 40.48 -14.50 -33.01
CA LEU A 500 41.01 -15.80 -33.42
C LEU A 500 41.90 -15.64 -34.66
N LYS A 501 43.01 -16.37 -34.69
CA LYS A 501 43.93 -16.45 -35.82
C LYS A 501 43.50 -17.57 -36.76
N THR A 502 43.47 -17.31 -38.06
CA THR A 502 43.08 -18.32 -39.07
C THR A 502 44.21 -18.58 -40.07
N GLU A 503 44.29 -19.83 -40.53
CA GLU A 503 45.28 -20.29 -41.50
C GLU A 503 44.55 -20.97 -42.66
N GLY A 504 44.84 -20.54 -43.90
CA GLY A 504 44.24 -21.07 -45.12
C GLY A 504 42.80 -20.60 -45.42
N ALA A 505 42.20 -19.79 -44.54
CA ALA A 505 40.91 -19.14 -44.79
C ALA A 505 41.10 -17.83 -45.59
N SER A 506 40.23 -17.58 -46.58
CA SER A 506 40.23 -16.31 -47.33
C SER A 506 39.37 -15.25 -46.64
N ASN A 507 39.64 -13.96 -46.90
CA ASN A 507 38.76 -12.88 -46.44
C ASN A 507 37.31 -13.15 -46.91
N GLY A 508 36.32 -12.91 -46.02
CA GLY A 508 34.92 -13.28 -46.24
C GLY A 508 34.53 -14.72 -45.86
N THR A 509 35.50 -15.58 -45.49
CA THR A 509 35.19 -16.90 -44.89
C THR A 509 34.42 -16.71 -43.58
N LYS A 510 33.33 -17.43 -43.36
CA LYS A 510 32.50 -17.27 -42.16
C LYS A 510 32.99 -18.16 -41.03
N VAL A 511 33.24 -17.57 -39.86
CA VAL A 511 33.47 -18.28 -38.61
C VAL A 511 32.21 -18.19 -37.76
N GLN A 512 31.70 -19.36 -37.40
CA GLN A 512 30.54 -19.55 -36.53
C GLN A 512 31.01 -19.80 -35.09
N LEU A 513 30.35 -19.17 -34.12
CA LEU A 513 30.56 -19.35 -32.68
C LEU A 513 29.25 -19.81 -32.03
N LYS A 514 29.31 -20.92 -31.28
CA LYS A 514 28.25 -21.40 -30.39
C LYS A 514 28.77 -21.43 -28.94
N ARG A 515 28.09 -20.76 -28.02
CA ARG A 515 28.34 -20.89 -26.57
C ARG A 515 27.51 -22.04 -26.01
N LEU A 516 28.15 -23.04 -25.42
CA LEU A 516 27.49 -24.27 -24.98
C LEU A 516 26.69 -24.09 -23.68
N GLY A 517 25.50 -24.68 -23.63
CA GLY A 517 24.56 -24.64 -22.52
C GLY A 517 23.41 -23.63 -22.71
N LEU A 518 23.38 -22.89 -23.82
CA LEU A 518 22.16 -22.19 -24.26
C LEU A 518 21.01 -23.19 -24.48
N GLU A 519 21.35 -24.40 -24.90
CA GLU A 519 20.42 -25.52 -25.08
C GLU A 519 19.78 -26.06 -23.78
N ASP A 520 20.28 -25.69 -22.59
CA ASP A 520 19.62 -26.02 -21.31
C ASP A 520 18.40 -25.10 -21.02
N LEU A 521 18.15 -24.07 -21.85
CA LEU A 521 16.98 -23.20 -21.77
C LEU A 521 15.74 -23.85 -22.41
N GLN A 522 14.56 -23.62 -21.82
CA GLN A 522 13.29 -24.23 -22.29
C GLN A 522 12.75 -23.68 -23.63
N LYS A 523 13.40 -22.67 -24.22
CA LYS A 523 13.20 -22.27 -25.62
C LYS A 523 14.46 -22.69 -26.39
N PRO A 524 14.36 -23.37 -27.55
CA PRO A 524 15.53 -23.82 -28.32
C PRO A 524 16.27 -22.62 -28.90
N VAL A 525 17.36 -22.22 -28.25
CA VAL A 525 18.22 -21.14 -28.74
C VAL A 525 19.16 -21.70 -29.80
N THR A 526 18.89 -21.38 -31.06
CA THR A 526 19.73 -21.72 -32.21
C THR A 526 20.67 -20.58 -32.62
N ASP A 527 20.85 -19.56 -31.76
CA ASP A 527 21.72 -18.43 -32.05
C ASP A 527 23.19 -18.87 -32.10
N VAL A 528 23.78 -18.68 -33.28
CA VAL A 528 25.19 -18.85 -33.57
C VAL A 528 25.69 -17.48 -34.01
N GLN A 529 26.66 -16.90 -33.29
CA GLN A 529 27.29 -15.67 -33.74
C GLN A 529 28.12 -15.97 -35.00
N VAL A 530 28.02 -15.13 -36.02
CA VAL A 530 28.75 -15.31 -37.28
C VAL A 530 29.53 -14.05 -37.59
N VAL A 531 30.83 -14.21 -37.82
CA VAL A 531 31.73 -13.14 -38.25
C VAL A 531 32.48 -13.58 -39.50
N GLU A 532 32.94 -12.62 -40.31
CA GLU A 532 33.70 -12.89 -41.53
C GLU A 532 35.20 -12.66 -41.28
N VAL A 533 36.05 -13.55 -41.81
CA VAL A 533 37.51 -13.41 -41.72
C VAL A 533 37.94 -12.14 -42.44
N GLN A 534 38.76 -11.34 -41.77
CA GLN A 534 39.44 -10.18 -42.33
C GLN A 534 40.92 -10.23 -41.97
N ASP A 535 41.77 -10.17 -43.00
CA ASP A 535 43.23 -10.15 -42.95
C ASP A 535 43.84 -11.29 -42.10
N GLY A 536 43.23 -12.47 -42.19
CA GLY A 536 43.63 -13.69 -41.48
C GLY A 536 43.03 -13.85 -40.08
N TYR A 537 42.17 -12.93 -39.62
CA TYR A 537 41.57 -12.96 -38.28
C TYR A 537 40.04 -13.04 -38.31
N ALA A 538 39.45 -13.63 -37.27
CA ALA A 538 38.03 -13.55 -36.98
C ALA A 538 37.84 -12.92 -35.58
N GLU A 539 37.06 -11.84 -35.48
CA GLU A 539 36.91 -11.05 -34.26
C GLU A 539 35.45 -11.03 -33.78
N PHE A 540 35.21 -11.51 -32.56
CA PHE A 540 33.89 -11.58 -31.92
C PHE A 540 33.79 -10.55 -30.80
N ASN A 541 32.67 -9.83 -30.75
CA ASN A 541 32.29 -8.98 -29.61
C ASN A 541 31.23 -9.73 -28.79
N LEU A 542 31.49 -9.90 -27.49
CA LEU A 542 30.83 -10.89 -26.64
C LEU A 542 30.06 -10.29 -25.46
N ASP A 543 30.68 -9.37 -24.71
CA ASP A 543 30.12 -8.75 -23.50
C ASP A 543 29.50 -9.74 -22.47
N ASP A 544 30.16 -10.87 -22.28
CA ASP A 544 29.71 -11.97 -21.41
C ASP A 544 30.08 -11.77 -19.94
N VAL A 545 29.25 -12.23 -18.99
CA VAL A 545 29.58 -12.24 -17.55
C VAL A 545 29.81 -13.67 -17.06
N LEU A 546 31.05 -14.13 -17.20
CA LEU A 546 31.49 -15.43 -16.71
C LEU A 546 31.80 -15.33 -15.22
N ALA A 547 31.04 -15.99 -14.33
CA ALA A 547 31.33 -15.97 -12.89
C ALA A 547 31.48 -17.38 -12.30
N SER A 548 31.94 -17.45 -11.06
CA SER A 548 32.07 -18.70 -10.29
C SER A 548 30.74 -19.27 -9.80
N LYS A 549 30.68 -20.60 -9.63
CA LYS A 549 29.57 -21.25 -8.92
C LYS A 549 29.67 -20.96 -7.42
N ARG A 550 28.54 -21.03 -6.73
CA ARG A 550 28.45 -20.97 -5.26
C ARG A 550 28.06 -22.34 -4.71
N ARG A 551 28.77 -22.83 -3.70
CA ARG A 551 28.34 -23.98 -2.88
C ARG A 551 28.06 -23.51 -1.46
N SER A 552 27.07 -24.14 -0.83
CA SER A 552 26.85 -24.01 0.62
C SER A 552 27.23 -25.31 1.30
N ASP A 553 28.01 -25.22 2.39
CA ASP A 553 28.41 -26.40 3.18
C ASP A 553 27.29 -26.84 4.16
N LYS A 554 27.51 -27.93 4.90
CA LYS A 554 26.55 -28.42 5.91
C LYS A 554 26.31 -27.44 7.08
N ARG A 555 27.13 -26.39 7.22
CA ARG A 555 27.02 -25.31 8.22
C ARG A 555 26.49 -24.00 7.63
N ARG A 556 26.07 -24.00 6.36
CA ARG A 556 25.67 -22.83 5.55
C ARG A 556 26.77 -21.81 5.28
N LYS A 557 28.04 -22.16 5.52
CA LYS A 557 29.19 -21.39 5.01
C LYS A 557 29.14 -21.41 3.48
N ILE A 558 29.64 -20.33 2.88
CA ILE A 558 29.59 -20.08 1.45
C ILE A 558 30.99 -20.27 0.86
N GLU A 559 31.08 -21.07 -0.20
CA GLU A 559 32.33 -21.38 -0.88
C GLU A 559 32.22 -21.08 -2.37
N VAL A 560 33.26 -20.43 -2.89
CA VAL A 560 33.46 -20.17 -4.32
C VAL A 560 33.92 -21.47 -4.97
N VAL A 561 33.27 -21.88 -6.05
CA VAL A 561 33.60 -23.10 -6.80
C VAL A 561 33.89 -22.72 -8.26
N PRO A 562 34.98 -23.21 -8.86
CA PRO A 562 35.30 -22.93 -10.26
C PRO A 562 34.15 -23.25 -11.22
N ALA A 563 34.03 -22.43 -12.26
CA ALA A 563 33.00 -22.54 -13.29
C ALA A 563 33.64 -22.48 -14.67
N THR A 564 33.48 -23.53 -15.47
CA THR A 564 34.02 -23.60 -16.83
C THR A 564 32.91 -23.34 -17.86
N TYR A 565 33.16 -22.37 -18.73
CA TYR A 565 32.33 -21.99 -19.87
C TYR A 565 32.99 -22.49 -21.14
N VAL A 566 32.20 -22.91 -22.13
CA VAL A 566 32.73 -23.56 -23.34
C VAL A 566 32.13 -22.89 -24.58
N PHE A 567 33.00 -22.58 -25.53
CA PHE A 567 32.70 -21.90 -26.78
C PHE A 567 33.24 -22.74 -27.94
N ASP A 568 32.35 -23.18 -28.82
CA ASP A 568 32.66 -24.01 -29.99
C ASP A 568 32.67 -23.14 -31.25
N PHE A 569 33.69 -23.33 -32.09
CA PHE A 569 33.87 -22.61 -33.35
C PHE A 569 33.97 -23.55 -34.54
N SER A 570 33.41 -23.12 -35.67
CA SER A 570 33.48 -23.83 -36.95
C SER A 570 33.62 -22.85 -38.12
N LEU A 571 34.34 -23.26 -39.17
CA LEU A 571 34.49 -22.48 -40.40
C LEU A 571 33.49 -22.96 -41.44
N VAL A 572 32.87 -22.02 -42.14
CA VAL A 572 32.04 -22.28 -43.33
C VAL A 572 32.89 -21.96 -44.56
N GLY A 573 33.89 -22.82 -44.82
CA GLY A 573 34.87 -22.65 -45.89
C GLY A 573 36.10 -23.52 -45.68
N ALA A 574 37.14 -23.30 -46.51
CA ALA A 574 38.45 -23.91 -46.31
C ALA A 574 39.28 -23.14 -45.27
N GLY A 575 40.25 -23.82 -44.66
CA GLY A 575 41.13 -23.28 -43.62
C GLY A 575 40.86 -23.85 -42.23
N LYS A 576 41.57 -23.33 -41.23
CA LYS A 576 41.43 -23.67 -39.79
C LYS A 576 41.58 -22.42 -38.94
N ILE A 577 41.12 -22.49 -37.68
CA ILE A 577 41.58 -21.57 -36.62
C ILE A 577 42.85 -22.20 -36.04
N SER A 578 43.93 -21.42 -35.89
CA SER A 578 45.20 -21.95 -35.38
C SER A 578 45.54 -21.52 -33.95
N ASP A 579 45.07 -20.35 -33.50
CA ASP A 579 45.31 -19.88 -32.13
C ASP A 579 44.30 -18.79 -31.69
N VAL A 580 44.28 -18.48 -30.40
CA VAL A 580 43.66 -17.29 -29.82
C VAL A 580 44.69 -16.16 -29.85
N GLU A 581 44.56 -15.21 -30.78
CA GLU A 581 45.48 -14.07 -30.91
C GLU A 581 45.28 -13.08 -29.75
N GLU A 582 44.03 -12.77 -29.39
CA GLU A 582 43.72 -11.91 -28.25
C GLU A 582 42.40 -12.29 -27.57
N LEU A 583 42.39 -12.24 -26.24
CA LEU A 583 41.22 -12.39 -25.38
C LEU A 583 41.11 -11.13 -24.49
N VAL A 584 40.20 -10.22 -24.83
CA VAL A 584 39.98 -8.98 -24.08
C VAL A 584 38.92 -9.22 -23.02
N ALA A 585 39.25 -8.91 -21.76
CA ALA A 585 38.32 -9.03 -20.66
C ALA A 585 38.60 -8.04 -19.53
N ASN A 586 37.62 -7.89 -18.63
CA ASN A 586 37.67 -7.06 -17.43
C ASN A 586 37.19 -7.88 -16.22
N ASN A 587 37.46 -7.42 -14.99
CA ASN A 587 36.76 -7.88 -13.80
C ASN A 587 35.27 -7.48 -13.92
N SER A 588 34.32 -8.41 -13.76
CA SER A 588 32.88 -8.14 -13.94
C SER A 588 32.27 -7.23 -12.86
N VAL A 589 32.94 -7.06 -11.72
CA VAL A 589 32.52 -6.25 -10.58
C VAL A 589 33.20 -4.88 -10.60
N THR A 590 34.53 -4.83 -10.77
CA THR A 590 35.29 -3.57 -10.74
C THR A 590 35.37 -2.86 -12.10
N LEU A 591 35.13 -3.60 -13.19
CA LEU A 591 35.28 -3.17 -14.58
C LEU A 591 36.71 -2.80 -14.98
N GLU A 592 37.71 -3.11 -14.16
CA GLU A 592 39.15 -2.95 -14.47
C GLU A 592 39.60 -4.05 -15.45
N SER A 593 40.50 -3.73 -16.39
CA SER A 593 41.00 -4.68 -17.39
C SER A 593 41.73 -5.87 -16.77
N TYR A 594 41.47 -7.08 -17.27
CA TYR A 594 42.02 -8.33 -16.75
C TYR A 594 42.34 -9.29 -17.89
N ARG A 595 43.55 -9.89 -17.88
CA ARG A 595 43.96 -10.89 -18.87
C ARG A 595 43.89 -12.30 -18.27
N PRO A 596 43.02 -13.20 -18.77
CA PRO A 596 43.00 -14.60 -18.35
C PRO A 596 44.32 -15.33 -18.65
N GLU A 597 44.68 -16.27 -17.79
CA GLU A 597 45.89 -17.08 -17.92
C GLU A 597 45.69 -18.24 -18.91
N HIS A 598 46.55 -18.37 -19.94
CA HIS A 598 46.51 -19.56 -20.80
C HIS A 598 47.07 -20.77 -20.05
N SER A 599 46.33 -21.87 -19.99
CA SER A 599 46.66 -23.02 -19.14
C SER A 599 46.17 -24.33 -19.76
N THR A 600 47.08 -25.05 -20.44
CA THR A 600 46.82 -26.40 -21.02
C THR A 600 46.50 -27.47 -19.97
N ALA A 601 46.60 -27.14 -18.67
CA ALA A 601 46.11 -27.95 -17.57
C ALA A 601 44.59 -27.80 -17.30
N LEU A 602 43.91 -26.84 -17.94
CA LEU A 602 42.45 -26.74 -17.96
C LEU A 602 41.90 -27.72 -19.00
N LYS A 603 41.49 -28.91 -18.55
CA LYS A 603 40.78 -29.88 -19.39
C LYS A 603 39.39 -29.35 -19.73
N ILE A 604 39.07 -29.25 -21.01
CA ILE A 604 37.71 -28.93 -21.47
C ILE A 604 36.90 -30.24 -21.52
N ALA A 605 35.58 -30.16 -21.36
CA ALA A 605 34.71 -31.32 -21.54
C ALA A 605 34.59 -31.66 -23.05
N PRO A 606 34.79 -32.92 -23.48
CA PRO A 606 34.67 -33.30 -24.89
C PRO A 606 33.21 -33.30 -25.37
N GLN A 607 32.25 -33.43 -24.45
CA GLN A 607 30.82 -33.47 -24.73
C GLN A 607 30.07 -32.49 -23.81
N HIS A 608 28.92 -31.98 -24.26
CA HIS A 608 28.06 -31.17 -23.40
C HIS A 608 27.58 -31.98 -22.19
N THR A 609 27.62 -31.38 -21.01
CA THR A 609 26.99 -31.90 -19.80
C THR A 609 26.12 -30.81 -19.22
N ALA A 610 24.84 -31.10 -18.99
CA ALA A 610 23.93 -30.16 -18.33
C ALA A 610 24.57 -29.62 -17.04
N ASN A 611 24.43 -28.32 -16.78
CA ASN A 611 25.23 -27.54 -15.80
C ASN A 611 26.63 -27.06 -16.27
N ILE A 612 26.94 -27.05 -17.57
CA ILE A 612 27.81 -26.00 -18.13
C ILE A 612 27.08 -24.65 -17.93
N VAL A 613 27.83 -23.58 -17.64
CA VAL A 613 27.37 -22.59 -16.65
C VAL A 613 26.73 -21.34 -17.28
N TRP A 614 25.61 -20.85 -16.71
CA TRP A 614 24.77 -19.82 -17.34
C TRP A 614 24.00 -18.90 -16.38
N TRP A 615 24.07 -17.60 -16.63
CA TRP A 615 23.19 -16.53 -16.14
C TRP A 615 23.42 -15.26 -16.97
N GLN A 616 22.43 -14.37 -17.03
CA GLN A 616 22.31 -13.33 -18.06
C GLN A 616 22.44 -13.88 -19.50
N PRO A 617 21.70 -14.95 -19.90
CA PRO A 617 21.75 -15.44 -21.27
C PRO A 617 21.44 -14.35 -22.31
N GLU A 618 20.64 -13.35 -21.94
CA GLU A 618 20.22 -12.24 -22.78
C GLU A 618 21.32 -11.30 -23.30
N SER A 619 22.56 -11.40 -22.82
CA SER A 619 23.71 -10.76 -23.51
C SER A 619 24.14 -11.51 -24.77
N PHE A 620 23.77 -12.78 -24.90
CA PHE A 620 24.07 -13.66 -26.03
C PHE A 620 22.85 -13.99 -26.92
N LEU A 621 21.62 -13.80 -26.42
CA LEU A 621 20.41 -14.02 -27.20
C LEU A 621 20.15 -12.87 -28.18
N LYS A 622 19.83 -13.21 -29.42
CA LYS A 622 19.23 -12.26 -30.34
C LYS A 622 17.75 -12.04 -29.94
N ARG A 623 17.25 -10.81 -30.07
CA ARG A 623 15.80 -10.55 -29.98
C ARG A 623 15.09 -11.32 -31.10
N SER A 624 14.12 -12.15 -30.70
CA SER A 624 13.19 -12.81 -31.61
C SER A 624 12.06 -11.86 -32.02
N GLU A 625 11.37 -12.17 -33.12
CA GLU A 625 10.22 -11.40 -33.60
C GLU A 625 8.97 -12.29 -33.62
N HIS A 626 7.88 -11.82 -33.02
CA HIS A 626 6.56 -12.39 -33.21
C HIS A 626 5.84 -11.58 -34.29
N ARG A 627 5.83 -12.10 -35.53
CA ARG A 627 5.23 -11.44 -36.70
C ARG A 627 3.77 -11.85 -36.88
N ILE A 628 2.88 -10.87 -37.03
CA ILE A 628 1.47 -11.06 -37.39
C ILE A 628 1.18 -10.29 -38.68
N SER A 629 0.62 -10.97 -39.67
CA SER A 629 0.23 -10.42 -40.96
C SER A 629 -1.07 -11.05 -41.47
N GLY A 630 -1.82 -10.32 -42.30
CA GLY A 630 -3.16 -10.74 -42.73
C GLY A 630 -4.22 -10.64 -41.63
N GLY A 631 -5.36 -11.30 -41.83
CA GLY A 631 -6.46 -11.33 -40.88
C GLY A 631 -6.30 -12.45 -39.84
N THR A 632 -6.30 -12.09 -38.56
CA THR A 632 -6.08 -13.01 -37.43
C THR A 632 -7.11 -12.76 -36.32
N VAL A 633 -7.71 -13.83 -35.80
CA VAL A 633 -8.48 -13.78 -34.54
C VAL A 633 -7.54 -14.18 -33.40
N ILE A 634 -7.58 -13.46 -32.29
CA ILE A 634 -6.83 -13.80 -31.06
C ILE A 634 -7.85 -14.10 -29.95
N ASP A 635 -7.84 -15.34 -29.47
CA ASP A 635 -8.80 -15.91 -28.50
C ASP A 635 -8.25 -16.01 -27.07
N LYS A 636 -6.96 -15.68 -26.86
CA LYS A 636 -6.21 -15.79 -25.59
C LYS A 636 -5.09 -14.75 -25.50
N ASP A 637 -4.67 -14.43 -24.29
CA ASP A 637 -3.68 -13.36 -24.06
C ASP A 637 -2.33 -13.60 -24.76
N LEU A 638 -1.90 -12.59 -25.52
CA LEU A 638 -0.58 -12.56 -26.16
C LEU A 638 0.43 -11.85 -25.25
N VAL A 639 0.91 -12.56 -24.22
CA VAL A 639 1.92 -12.04 -23.28
C VAL A 639 3.33 -12.39 -23.77
N LEU A 640 4.05 -11.37 -24.23
CA LEU A 640 5.39 -11.47 -24.82
C LEU A 640 6.48 -10.98 -23.85
N ASP A 641 7.65 -11.62 -23.89
CA ASP A 641 8.77 -11.36 -22.98
C ASP A 641 9.74 -10.27 -23.47
N ASN A 642 10.80 -10.03 -22.70
CA ASN A 642 11.84 -9.03 -22.96
C ASN A 642 12.78 -9.38 -24.13
N HIS A 643 12.57 -10.54 -24.75
CA HIS A 643 13.35 -11.07 -25.87
C HIS A 643 12.50 -11.30 -27.13
N THR A 644 11.24 -10.86 -27.12
CA THR A 644 10.30 -11.02 -28.24
C THR A 644 9.70 -9.67 -28.64
N THR A 645 10.09 -9.16 -29.81
CA THR A 645 9.49 -7.96 -30.40
C THR A 645 8.20 -8.32 -31.15
N LEU A 646 7.09 -7.65 -30.84
CA LEU A 646 5.83 -7.79 -31.58
C LEU A 646 5.90 -6.95 -32.86
N VAL A 647 5.70 -7.59 -34.01
CA VAL A 647 5.72 -6.95 -35.33
C VAL A 647 4.38 -7.16 -36.01
N LEU A 648 3.59 -6.10 -36.17
CA LEU A 648 2.34 -6.12 -36.94
C LEU A 648 2.60 -5.53 -38.33
N GLU A 649 2.47 -6.36 -39.37
CA GLU A 649 2.86 -5.99 -40.74
C GLU A 649 1.77 -5.19 -41.48
N ALA A 650 2.14 -4.45 -42.53
CA ALA A 650 1.24 -3.57 -43.27
C ALA A 650 0.03 -4.32 -43.87
N GLY A 651 -1.17 -4.06 -43.36
CA GLY A 651 -2.40 -4.76 -43.73
C GLY A 651 -2.79 -5.92 -42.79
N ALA A 652 -2.15 -6.04 -41.62
CA ALA A 652 -2.62 -6.93 -40.57
C ALA A 652 -3.96 -6.44 -39.98
N HIS A 653 -4.90 -7.36 -39.73
CA HIS A 653 -6.22 -7.08 -39.16
C HIS A 653 -6.47 -8.07 -38.02
N LEU A 654 -6.35 -7.59 -36.79
CA LEU A 654 -6.51 -8.38 -35.58
C LEU A 654 -7.92 -8.19 -35.03
N LYS A 655 -8.65 -9.30 -34.81
CA LYS A 655 -9.91 -9.32 -34.06
C LYS A 655 -9.66 -9.98 -32.71
N LEU A 656 -9.79 -9.23 -31.62
CA LEU A 656 -9.57 -9.70 -30.26
C LEU A 656 -10.91 -10.17 -29.66
N ALA A 657 -10.91 -11.36 -29.06
CA ALA A 657 -12.08 -11.84 -28.33
C ALA A 657 -12.31 -11.02 -27.04
N SER A 658 -13.48 -11.20 -26.43
CA SER A 658 -13.81 -10.55 -25.16
C SER A 658 -12.79 -10.86 -24.07
N ASP A 659 -12.46 -9.84 -23.28
CA ASP A 659 -11.54 -9.93 -22.14
C ASP A 659 -10.08 -10.37 -22.51
N VAL A 660 -9.71 -10.42 -23.81
CA VAL A 660 -8.34 -10.81 -24.29
C VAL A 660 -7.37 -9.62 -24.41
N SER A 661 -6.14 -9.80 -23.94
CA SER A 661 -5.08 -8.80 -23.90
C SER A 661 -3.83 -9.11 -24.75
N ILE A 662 -3.08 -8.06 -25.12
CA ILE A 662 -1.74 -8.13 -25.71
C ILE A 662 -0.77 -7.37 -24.80
N VAL A 663 0.28 -8.03 -24.29
CA VAL A 663 1.22 -7.43 -23.34
C VAL A 663 2.67 -7.64 -23.77
N VAL A 664 3.38 -6.56 -24.08
CA VAL A 664 4.81 -6.58 -24.46
C VAL A 664 5.68 -6.16 -23.27
N ASN A 665 6.43 -7.10 -22.70
CA ASN A 665 7.21 -6.92 -21.47
C ASN A 665 8.70 -6.71 -21.75
N GLY A 666 9.12 -5.52 -22.21
CA GLY A 666 10.53 -5.18 -22.47
C GLY A 666 11.02 -5.46 -23.89
N GLY A 667 10.28 -6.27 -24.66
CA GLY A 667 10.46 -6.42 -26.11
C GLY A 667 10.12 -5.14 -26.88
N GLY A 668 10.29 -5.15 -28.20
CA GLY A 668 9.82 -4.05 -29.06
C GLY A 668 8.33 -4.17 -29.42
N LEU A 669 7.73 -3.06 -29.85
CA LEU A 669 6.43 -3.06 -30.55
C LEU A 669 6.57 -2.26 -31.85
N HIS A 670 6.50 -2.94 -32.98
CA HIS A 670 6.56 -2.36 -34.32
C HIS A 670 5.24 -2.58 -35.06
N VAL A 671 4.42 -1.53 -35.17
CA VAL A 671 3.18 -1.55 -35.95
C VAL A 671 3.45 -0.82 -37.27
N LEU A 672 3.66 -1.59 -38.32
CA LEU A 672 4.27 -1.15 -39.59
C LEU A 672 3.23 -0.80 -40.67
N GLY A 673 2.09 -0.23 -40.26
CA GLY A 673 1.02 0.17 -41.16
C GLY A 673 1.43 1.28 -42.14
N THR A 674 0.76 1.31 -43.29
CA THR A 674 0.90 2.34 -44.33
C THR A 674 -0.48 2.92 -44.69
N SER A 675 -0.54 4.12 -45.27
CA SER A 675 -1.81 4.74 -45.68
C SER A 675 -2.60 3.99 -46.77
N ARG A 676 -2.00 2.97 -47.41
CA ARG A 676 -2.67 2.05 -48.35
C ARG A 676 -2.98 0.66 -47.76
N LYS A 677 -2.35 0.33 -46.64
CA LYS A 677 -2.45 -0.94 -45.91
C LYS A 677 -2.18 -0.63 -44.42
N PRO A 678 -3.16 -0.05 -43.70
CA PRO A 678 -3.02 0.21 -42.28
C PRO A 678 -2.97 -1.11 -41.50
N VAL A 679 -2.65 -1.04 -40.22
CA VAL A 679 -2.93 -2.14 -39.28
C VAL A 679 -4.25 -1.84 -38.59
N ILE A 680 -5.14 -2.82 -38.49
CA ILE A 680 -6.43 -2.71 -37.82
C ILE A 680 -6.44 -3.62 -36.59
N ILE A 681 -6.89 -3.12 -35.44
CA ILE A 681 -7.11 -3.91 -34.23
C ILE A 681 -8.49 -3.54 -33.65
N GLU A 682 -9.39 -4.51 -33.55
CA GLU A 682 -10.76 -4.32 -33.09
C GLU A 682 -11.26 -5.53 -32.29
N GLY A 683 -12.44 -5.42 -31.68
CA GLY A 683 -13.11 -6.56 -31.05
C GLY A 683 -13.78 -7.50 -32.06
N VAL A 684 -14.07 -8.73 -31.63
CA VAL A 684 -15.02 -9.60 -32.31
C VAL A 684 -16.42 -8.97 -32.24
N GLU A 685 -17.12 -8.94 -33.38
CA GLU A 685 -18.43 -8.33 -33.53
C GLU A 685 -19.48 -9.00 -32.61
N GLY A 686 -20.25 -8.19 -31.88
CA GLY A 686 -21.22 -8.67 -30.88
C GLY A 686 -20.64 -9.17 -29.56
N GLY A 687 -19.31 -9.20 -29.40
CA GLY A 687 -18.66 -9.55 -28.12
C GLY A 687 -18.66 -8.40 -27.11
N LYS A 688 -18.37 -8.72 -25.84
CA LYS A 688 -17.89 -7.71 -24.87
C LYS A 688 -16.55 -7.12 -25.37
N PRO A 689 -16.11 -5.94 -24.86
CA PRO A 689 -14.77 -5.43 -25.11
C PRO A 689 -13.65 -6.44 -24.87
N TRP A 690 -12.58 -6.32 -25.65
CA TRP A 690 -11.29 -6.96 -25.37
C TRP A 690 -10.58 -6.24 -24.19
N GLY A 691 -9.49 -6.82 -23.70
CA GLY A 691 -8.72 -6.31 -22.55
C GLY A 691 -7.87 -5.07 -22.89
N VAL A 692 -6.55 -5.20 -22.88
CA VAL A 692 -5.60 -4.09 -23.12
C VAL A 692 -4.52 -4.43 -24.13
N ILE A 693 -3.98 -3.41 -24.81
CA ILE A 693 -2.66 -3.45 -25.45
C ILE A 693 -1.70 -2.69 -24.55
N ALA A 694 -0.90 -3.43 -23.79
CA ALA A 694 0.06 -2.90 -22.84
C ALA A 694 1.49 -3.10 -23.32
N VAL A 695 2.33 -2.07 -23.16
CA VAL A 695 3.77 -2.12 -23.46
C VAL A 695 4.53 -1.53 -22.28
N ARG A 696 5.54 -2.25 -21.78
CA ARG A 696 6.35 -1.79 -20.66
C ARG A 696 7.84 -2.05 -20.78
N ASP A 697 8.63 -1.31 -19.99
CA ASP A 697 10.06 -1.50 -19.75
C ASP A 697 10.94 -1.53 -21.05
N THR A 698 10.59 -0.73 -22.07
CA THR A 698 11.20 -0.78 -23.41
C THR A 698 11.43 0.59 -24.06
N LYS A 699 12.39 0.70 -24.98
CA LYS A 699 12.70 1.94 -25.74
C LYS A 699 12.51 1.76 -27.25
N ASP A 700 11.83 0.68 -27.63
CA ASP A 700 11.78 0.12 -28.99
C ASP A 700 10.32 0.05 -29.48
N VAL A 701 9.66 1.21 -29.55
CA VAL A 701 8.23 1.31 -29.91
C VAL A 701 8.02 2.26 -31.08
N VAL A 702 7.49 1.72 -32.17
CA VAL A 702 7.17 2.43 -33.41
C VAL A 702 5.78 2.02 -33.89
N ILE A 703 4.83 2.95 -33.91
CA ILE A 703 3.46 2.72 -34.37
C ILE A 703 3.16 3.68 -35.52
N ASN A 704 2.71 3.15 -36.66
CA ASN A 704 2.39 3.95 -37.85
C ASN A 704 1.14 3.40 -38.56
N ASN A 705 0.20 4.27 -38.94
CA ASN A 705 -1.10 3.92 -39.55
C ASN A 705 -1.81 2.74 -38.86
N LEU A 706 -1.95 2.82 -37.54
CA LEU A 706 -2.80 1.93 -36.75
C LEU A 706 -4.22 2.51 -36.68
N HIS A 707 -5.23 1.69 -36.95
CA HIS A 707 -6.62 1.93 -36.59
C HIS A 707 -6.97 0.97 -35.43
N LEU A 708 -7.22 1.50 -34.25
CA LEU A 708 -7.53 0.72 -33.06
C LEU A 708 -8.92 1.08 -32.54
N LYS A 709 -9.75 0.07 -32.25
CA LYS A 709 -11.13 0.25 -31.78
C LYS A 709 -11.46 -0.52 -30.50
N GLY A 710 -11.98 0.20 -29.49
CA GLY A 710 -12.51 -0.35 -28.24
C GLY A 710 -11.45 -0.71 -27.20
N GLY A 711 -11.69 -1.81 -26.49
CA GLY A 711 -10.87 -2.31 -25.38
C GLY A 711 -11.36 -1.84 -24.00
N SER A 712 -10.67 -2.26 -22.94
CA SER A 712 -11.09 -2.14 -21.54
C SER A 712 -9.92 -1.73 -20.62
N GLU A 713 -10.04 -2.04 -19.33
CA GLU A 713 -8.93 -2.18 -18.39
C GLU A 713 -8.76 -3.67 -18.05
N ASP A 714 -7.59 -4.10 -17.59
CA ASP A 714 -7.32 -5.50 -17.28
C ASP A 714 -6.24 -5.68 -16.20
N ILE A 715 -6.09 -6.90 -15.63
CA ILE A 715 -5.09 -7.27 -14.61
C ILE A 715 -4.29 -8.52 -15.08
N ILE A 716 -3.46 -8.35 -16.10
CA ILE A 716 -2.54 -9.40 -16.57
C ILE A 716 -1.30 -9.45 -15.69
N ASP A 717 -0.86 -10.64 -15.26
CA ASP A 717 0.35 -10.85 -14.46
C ASP A 717 0.43 -9.95 -13.22
N TYR A 718 -0.66 -9.90 -12.44
CA TYR A 718 -0.86 -9.02 -11.28
C TYR A 718 -0.71 -7.52 -11.58
N SER A 719 -0.62 -7.12 -12.86
CA SER A 719 -0.36 -5.75 -13.29
C SER A 719 -1.66 -5.14 -13.81
N TRP A 720 -2.19 -4.13 -13.11
CA TRP A 720 -3.42 -3.44 -13.49
C TRP A 720 -3.16 -2.34 -14.53
N TYR A 721 -3.77 -2.53 -15.69
CA TYR A 721 -3.67 -1.65 -16.86
C TYR A 721 -4.96 -0.84 -17.01
N SER A 722 -4.96 0.38 -16.48
CA SER A 722 -6.15 1.26 -16.36
C SER A 722 -6.69 1.83 -17.68
N ALA A 723 -6.21 1.37 -18.85
CA ALA A 723 -6.57 1.90 -20.17
C ALA A 723 -6.34 0.90 -21.31
N PRO A 724 -7.18 0.92 -22.37
CA PRO A 724 -7.08 0.03 -23.54
C PRO A 724 -5.71 0.06 -24.23
N VAL A 725 -5.01 1.20 -24.19
CA VAL A 725 -3.64 1.34 -24.67
C VAL A 725 -2.78 1.89 -23.54
N THR A 726 -1.86 1.08 -23.00
CA THR A 726 -1.04 1.48 -21.85
C THR A 726 0.46 1.40 -22.14
N PHE A 727 1.18 2.48 -21.87
CA PHE A 727 2.64 2.61 -21.97
C PHE A 727 3.24 2.89 -20.58
N LEU A 728 4.12 2.02 -20.10
CA LEU A 728 4.71 2.10 -18.75
C LEU A 728 6.24 1.96 -18.81
N ASN A 729 6.99 3.01 -18.45
CA ASN A 729 8.45 3.04 -18.62
C ASN A 729 8.85 2.78 -20.10
N VAL A 730 8.20 3.49 -21.02
CA VAL A 730 8.37 3.33 -22.48
C VAL A 730 8.99 4.58 -23.11
N LYS A 731 9.87 4.40 -24.10
CA LYS A 731 10.15 5.43 -25.11
C LYS A 731 9.67 4.96 -26.49
N GLY A 732 8.93 5.82 -27.20
CA GLY A 732 8.28 5.42 -28.44
C GLY A 732 7.74 6.55 -29.33
N LYS A 733 7.32 6.18 -30.54
CA LYS A 733 6.77 7.07 -31.57
C LYS A 733 5.45 6.51 -32.10
N ILE A 734 4.44 7.37 -32.24
CA ILE A 734 3.10 7.01 -32.76
C ILE A 734 2.72 8.03 -33.84
N GLU A 735 2.50 7.58 -35.07
CA GLU A 735 2.20 8.44 -36.22
C GLU A 735 0.98 7.99 -37.03
N ASN A 736 0.25 8.95 -37.59
CA ASN A 736 -0.80 8.72 -38.61
C ASN A 736 -1.89 7.72 -38.18
N SER A 737 -2.17 7.60 -36.87
CA SER A 737 -2.96 6.52 -36.29
C SER A 737 -4.28 7.03 -35.67
N SER A 738 -5.33 6.22 -35.67
CA SER A 738 -6.63 6.56 -35.11
C SER A 738 -7.06 5.59 -34.00
N PHE A 739 -7.67 6.16 -32.97
CA PHE A 739 -8.21 5.46 -31.82
C PHE A 739 -9.70 5.80 -31.71
N GLU A 740 -10.58 4.80 -31.76
CA GLU A 740 -12.05 4.97 -31.62
C GLU A 740 -12.55 4.12 -30.44
N ASP A 741 -13.40 4.69 -29.58
CA ASP A 741 -13.89 4.02 -28.36
C ASP A 741 -12.75 3.59 -27.40
N SER A 742 -11.57 4.20 -27.55
CA SER A 742 -10.33 3.86 -26.84
C SER A 742 -9.66 5.10 -26.24
N TYR A 743 -8.86 4.90 -25.21
CA TYR A 743 -8.02 5.93 -24.60
C TYR A 743 -6.64 5.38 -24.21
N LEU A 744 -5.67 6.28 -24.12
CA LEU A 744 -4.25 5.98 -23.90
C LEU A 744 -3.82 6.38 -22.48
N SER A 745 -3.05 5.52 -21.80
CA SER A 745 -2.34 5.84 -20.57
C SER A 745 -0.83 5.79 -20.77
N ALA A 746 -0.12 6.86 -20.39
CA ALA A 746 1.34 6.90 -20.36
C ALA A 746 1.84 7.17 -18.94
N LYS A 747 2.65 6.26 -18.41
CA LYS A 747 3.24 6.33 -17.06
C LYS A 747 4.77 6.21 -17.17
N ASN A 748 5.50 7.15 -16.56
CA ASN A 748 6.98 7.23 -16.61
C ASN A 748 7.59 7.11 -18.04
N SER A 749 6.91 7.65 -19.07
CA SER A 749 7.20 7.39 -20.50
C SER A 749 7.51 8.65 -21.32
N ASP A 750 8.17 8.48 -22.47
CA ASP A 750 8.57 9.54 -23.41
C ASP A 750 8.05 9.22 -24.83
N LEU A 751 6.95 9.88 -25.23
CA LEU A 751 6.20 9.55 -26.45
C LEU A 751 6.14 10.74 -27.43
N ASP A 752 6.35 10.47 -28.72
CA ASP A 752 6.16 11.44 -29.81
C ASP A 752 4.94 11.03 -30.66
N LEU A 753 3.82 11.71 -30.43
CA LEU A 753 2.50 11.44 -31.02
C LEU A 753 2.19 12.46 -32.12
N ARG A 754 2.06 11.99 -33.37
CA ARG A 754 1.90 12.86 -34.55
C ARG A 754 0.76 12.45 -35.47
N ASN A 755 0.10 13.44 -36.08
CA ASN A 755 -0.92 13.25 -37.12
C ASN A 755 -1.98 12.20 -36.75
N SER A 756 -2.35 12.12 -35.47
CA SER A 756 -3.13 11.01 -34.91
C SER A 756 -4.46 11.53 -34.37
N LYS A 757 -5.51 10.68 -34.44
CA LYS A 757 -6.90 11.05 -34.15
C LYS A 757 -7.45 10.20 -33.01
N PHE A 758 -8.16 10.83 -32.08
CA PHE A 758 -9.00 10.12 -31.11
C PHE A 758 -10.46 10.50 -31.37
N LYS A 759 -11.35 9.50 -31.53
CA LYS A 759 -12.81 9.64 -31.43
C LYS A 759 -13.23 8.99 -30.12
N SER A 760 -13.78 9.77 -29.19
CA SER A 760 -13.94 9.30 -27.81
C SER A 760 -15.03 10.04 -27.06
N ILE A 761 -15.72 9.32 -26.18
CA ILE A 761 -16.62 9.90 -25.17
C ILE A 761 -15.88 10.75 -24.12
N PHE A 762 -14.56 10.62 -24.01
CA PHE A 762 -13.74 11.41 -23.09
C PHE A 762 -13.20 12.69 -23.76
N GLU A 763 -13.40 13.85 -23.14
CA GLU A 763 -12.70 15.11 -23.48
C GLU A 763 -11.17 14.94 -23.57
N ARG A 764 -10.63 14.01 -22.76
CA ARG A 764 -9.19 13.83 -22.52
C ARG A 764 -8.77 12.36 -22.66
N PRO A 765 -8.77 11.79 -23.88
CA PRO A 765 -8.47 10.38 -24.11
C PRO A 765 -6.97 10.04 -24.00
N ILE A 766 -6.14 10.93 -23.43
CA ILE A 766 -4.71 10.72 -23.18
C ILE A 766 -4.40 11.06 -21.72
N ARG A 767 -4.34 10.02 -20.88
CA ARG A 767 -3.95 10.09 -19.47
C ARG A 767 -2.42 10.05 -19.37
N GLN A 768 -1.81 10.98 -18.64
CA GLN A 768 -0.34 11.08 -18.51
C GLN A 768 0.09 11.24 -17.04
N ALA A 769 1.07 10.46 -16.59
CA ALA A 769 1.68 10.58 -15.26
C ALA A 769 3.21 10.43 -15.37
N ASN A 770 3.96 11.37 -14.78
CA ASN A 770 5.44 11.42 -14.85
C ASN A 770 6.02 11.23 -16.28
N SER A 771 5.27 11.66 -17.31
CA SER A 771 5.55 11.32 -18.70
C SER A 771 5.61 12.57 -19.59
N THR A 772 6.48 12.51 -20.60
CA THR A 772 6.56 13.50 -21.67
C THR A 772 5.77 12.96 -22.87
N ILE A 773 4.82 13.75 -23.38
CA ILE A 773 4.10 13.42 -24.63
C ILE A 773 4.15 14.65 -25.54
N ARG A 774 4.99 14.59 -26.57
CA ARG A 774 4.98 15.54 -27.68
C ARG A 774 3.75 15.26 -28.54
N ARG A 775 2.99 16.32 -28.87
CA ARG A 775 1.76 16.26 -29.66
C ARG A 775 1.90 17.18 -30.87
N VAL A 776 1.76 16.66 -32.09
CA VAL A 776 1.86 17.43 -33.34
C VAL A 776 0.74 16.99 -34.29
N GLY A 777 -0.20 17.87 -34.66
CA GLY A 777 -1.34 17.44 -35.48
C GLY A 777 -2.19 16.37 -34.80
N LEU A 778 -2.39 16.48 -33.48
CA LEU A 778 -3.31 15.63 -32.73
C LEU A 778 -4.73 16.16 -32.92
N GLU A 779 -5.63 15.31 -33.41
CA GLU A 779 -7.06 15.58 -33.48
C GLU A 779 -7.77 14.82 -32.34
N ILE A 780 -8.68 15.51 -31.64
CA ILE A 780 -9.62 14.88 -30.69
C ILE A 780 -11.02 15.27 -31.16
N VAL A 781 -11.87 14.27 -31.39
CA VAL A 781 -13.27 14.41 -31.73
C VAL A 781 -14.08 13.84 -30.56
N GLU A 782 -14.83 14.71 -29.89
CA GLU A 782 -15.85 14.29 -28.93
C GLU A 782 -16.89 13.42 -29.63
N ASP A 783 -17.06 12.19 -29.15
CA ASP A 783 -18.18 11.34 -29.53
C ASP A 783 -19.25 11.51 -28.47
N ARG A 784 -20.26 12.35 -28.75
CA ARG A 784 -21.31 12.69 -27.78
C ARG A 784 -22.35 11.57 -27.80
N PRO A 785 -22.44 10.75 -26.74
CA PRO A 785 -23.23 9.55 -26.80
C PRO A 785 -24.72 9.88 -26.64
N LEU A 786 -25.57 9.03 -27.22
CA LEU A 786 -27.02 9.21 -27.24
C LEU A 786 -27.69 7.95 -26.70
N HIS A 787 -28.68 8.12 -25.82
CA HIS A 787 -29.59 7.03 -25.49
C HIS A 787 -30.48 6.78 -26.72
N THR A 788 -30.42 5.56 -27.27
CA THR A 788 -31.22 5.13 -28.42
C THR A 788 -31.75 3.70 -28.19
N ALA A 789 -32.52 3.18 -29.14
CA ALA A 789 -33.01 1.80 -29.12
C ALA A 789 -31.90 0.73 -29.08
N SER A 790 -30.62 1.08 -29.28
CA SER A 790 -29.49 0.18 -29.01
C SER A 790 -29.37 -0.25 -27.54
N LEU A 791 -29.92 0.54 -26.59
CA LEU A 791 -30.06 0.16 -25.18
C LEU A 791 -31.02 -1.03 -24.95
N ASN A 792 -31.70 -1.50 -26.00
CA ASN A 792 -32.59 -2.65 -26.01
C ASN A 792 -32.08 -3.82 -26.86
N SER A 793 -30.93 -3.70 -27.55
CA SER A 793 -30.45 -4.70 -28.52
C SER A 793 -29.38 -5.67 -27.97
N GLY A 794 -29.31 -5.89 -26.65
CA GLY A 794 -28.33 -6.75 -26.00
C GLY A 794 -28.66 -7.04 -24.52
N GLU A 795 -27.73 -7.69 -23.79
CA GLU A 795 -27.89 -7.87 -22.33
C GLU A 795 -27.77 -6.52 -21.61
N VAL A 796 -28.70 -6.27 -20.69
CA VAL A 796 -28.75 -5.06 -19.86
C VAL A 796 -28.31 -5.43 -18.45
N PHE A 797 -27.38 -4.65 -17.90
CA PHE A 797 -26.66 -4.97 -16.67
C PHE A 797 -27.09 -4.10 -15.48
N GLY A 798 -26.84 -4.61 -14.28
CA GLY A 798 -27.24 -4.00 -13.00
C GLY A 798 -28.40 -4.73 -12.34
N THR A 799 -29.20 -3.98 -11.59
CA THR A 799 -30.46 -4.39 -10.96
C THR A 799 -31.64 -3.80 -11.75
N PRO A 800 -32.58 -4.63 -12.24
CA PRO A 800 -33.81 -4.18 -12.87
C PRO A 800 -34.75 -3.50 -11.86
N ASN A 801 -35.77 -2.81 -12.38
CA ASN A 801 -36.75 -2.05 -11.62
C ASN A 801 -37.31 -2.82 -10.40
N ARG A 802 -37.37 -2.13 -9.25
CA ARG A 802 -38.07 -2.59 -8.04
C ARG A 802 -38.94 -1.47 -7.50
N ILE A 803 -40.01 -1.84 -6.79
CA ILE A 803 -40.95 -0.87 -6.23
C ILE A 803 -40.44 -0.39 -4.88
N GLU A 804 -39.99 0.85 -4.84
CA GLU A 804 -39.58 1.54 -3.62
C GLU A 804 -40.80 2.25 -3.03
N ARG A 805 -40.98 2.12 -1.71
CA ARG A 805 -42.18 2.59 -0.99
C ARG A 805 -41.76 3.46 0.17
N GLU A 806 -41.97 4.76 0.02
CA GLU A 806 -41.48 5.79 0.94
C GLU A 806 -42.61 6.75 1.34
N PHE A 807 -42.76 7.03 2.64
CA PHE A 807 -43.31 8.33 3.04
C PHE A 807 -42.21 9.37 2.92
N LYS A 808 -42.52 10.50 2.28
CA LYS A 808 -41.61 11.62 2.06
C LYS A 808 -42.21 12.91 2.59
N TYR A 809 -41.54 13.57 3.53
CA TYR A 809 -42.02 14.81 4.13
C TYR A 809 -40.92 15.86 4.22
N SER A 810 -41.21 17.10 3.85
CA SER A 810 -40.33 18.25 4.09
C SER A 810 -40.41 18.66 5.57
N ILE A 811 -39.27 18.95 6.18
CA ILE A 811 -39.20 19.46 7.57
C ILE A 811 -39.18 20.99 7.50
N LEU A 812 -40.12 21.65 8.17
CA LEU A 812 -40.24 23.11 8.19
C LEU A 812 -40.43 23.66 9.61
N GLY A 813 -40.04 24.91 9.83
CA GLY A 813 -40.29 25.66 11.07
C GLY A 813 -39.27 26.78 11.28
N GLU A 814 -39.64 27.84 11.99
CA GLU A 814 -38.78 29.03 12.19
C GLU A 814 -37.47 28.67 12.92
N ASN A 815 -37.51 27.69 13.82
CA ASN A 815 -36.34 27.20 14.55
C ASN A 815 -35.35 26.40 13.68
N LEU A 816 -35.75 25.92 12.49
CA LEU A 816 -34.99 24.94 11.71
C LEU A 816 -33.59 25.41 11.33
N ALA A 817 -33.43 26.70 11.01
CA ALA A 817 -32.14 27.30 10.67
C ALA A 817 -31.11 27.28 11.83
N GLY A 818 -31.56 27.08 13.07
CA GLY A 818 -30.71 26.97 14.26
C GLY A 818 -30.40 25.53 14.70
N LEU A 819 -30.86 24.51 13.96
CA LEU A 819 -30.74 23.10 14.34
C LEU A 819 -29.79 22.34 13.41
N ASP A 820 -28.90 21.53 13.98
CA ASP A 820 -28.09 20.59 13.22
C ASP A 820 -28.83 19.25 12.98
N LEU A 821 -28.44 18.55 11.90
CA LEU A 821 -29.06 17.29 11.47
C LEU A 821 -28.90 16.18 12.53
N GLU A 822 -27.80 16.20 13.28
CA GLU A 822 -27.47 15.23 14.33
C GLU A 822 -28.42 15.34 15.54
N MET A 823 -28.85 16.56 15.88
CA MET A 823 -29.87 16.86 16.89
C MET A 823 -31.27 16.44 16.46
N LEU A 824 -31.64 16.63 15.19
CA LEU A 824 -32.90 16.09 14.64
C LEU A 824 -32.90 14.55 14.69
N ALA A 825 -31.79 13.92 14.28
CA ALA A 825 -31.63 12.48 14.31
C ALA A 825 -31.64 11.91 15.73
N ARG A 826 -30.98 12.55 16.71
CA ARG A 826 -31.05 12.16 18.13
C ARG A 826 -32.47 12.20 18.69
N LYS A 827 -33.27 13.19 18.29
CA LYS A 827 -34.68 13.30 18.69
C LYS A 827 -35.54 12.21 18.08
N MET A 828 -35.41 12.00 16.77
CA MET A 828 -36.05 10.91 16.04
C MET A 828 -35.71 9.54 16.65
N GLN A 829 -34.42 9.25 16.89
CA GLN A 829 -33.97 8.03 17.55
C GLN A 829 -34.61 7.89 18.94
N SER A 830 -34.51 8.90 19.80
CA SER A 830 -35.06 8.87 21.16
C SER A 830 -36.58 8.60 21.18
N ALA A 831 -37.33 9.22 20.28
CA ALA A 831 -38.77 8.98 20.15
C ALA A 831 -39.07 7.53 19.72
N LEU A 832 -38.38 7.02 18.71
CA LEU A 832 -38.56 5.64 18.21
C LEU A 832 -38.13 4.60 19.26
N SER A 833 -37.00 4.80 19.95
CA SER A 833 -36.51 3.93 21.02
C SER A 833 -37.41 3.91 22.26
N GLN A 834 -38.27 4.93 22.46
CA GLN A 834 -39.35 4.86 23.46
C GLN A 834 -40.62 4.19 22.90
N ALA A 835 -40.99 4.49 21.65
CA ALA A 835 -42.19 3.94 21.02
C ALA A 835 -42.15 2.41 20.88
N VAL A 836 -40.99 1.80 20.62
CA VAL A 836 -40.85 0.33 20.58
C VAL A 836 -41.12 -0.38 21.90
N LEU A 837 -41.04 0.32 23.04
CA LEU A 837 -41.36 -0.22 24.35
C LEU A 837 -42.89 -0.31 24.60
N ASN A 838 -43.68 0.40 23.80
CA ASN A 838 -45.14 0.33 23.85
C ASN A 838 -45.66 -0.70 22.84
N HIS A 839 -45.72 -1.97 23.24
CA HIS A 839 -46.17 -3.07 22.37
C HIS A 839 -47.60 -2.89 21.80
N GLY A 840 -48.42 -2.00 22.36
CA GLY A 840 -49.82 -1.80 21.95
C GLY A 840 -50.07 -0.89 20.74
N ILE A 841 -49.04 -0.24 20.18
CA ILE A 841 -49.17 0.64 18.99
C ILE A 841 -48.67 0.02 17.68
N TRP A 842 -48.19 -1.22 17.73
CA TRP A 842 -47.54 -1.91 16.61
C TRP A 842 -48.38 -3.10 16.14
N ARG A 843 -48.46 -3.33 14.83
CA ARG A 843 -49.33 -4.33 14.18
C ARG A 843 -48.58 -5.52 13.57
N ALA A 844 -47.42 -5.32 12.95
CA ALA A 844 -46.61 -6.41 12.42
C ALA A 844 -46.21 -7.47 13.48
N PRO A 845 -46.00 -7.13 14.78
CA PRO A 845 -45.85 -8.12 15.86
C PRO A 845 -46.95 -9.19 15.92
N GLU A 846 -48.20 -8.84 15.59
CA GLU A 846 -49.35 -9.78 15.57
C GLU A 846 -49.15 -10.89 14.51
N PHE A 847 -48.38 -10.62 13.45
CA PHE A 847 -48.15 -11.53 12.33
C PHE A 847 -46.77 -12.21 12.34
N THR A 848 -45.76 -11.58 12.95
CA THR A 848 -44.37 -12.08 13.06
C THR A 848 -44.09 -12.85 14.35
N GLY A 849 -44.80 -12.54 15.44
CA GLY A 849 -44.42 -12.99 16.79
C GLY A 849 -43.14 -12.34 17.34
N GLY A 850 -42.58 -11.35 16.64
CA GLY A 850 -41.42 -10.57 17.05
C GLY A 850 -41.81 -9.21 17.65
N ASN A 851 -40.85 -8.55 18.30
CA ASN A 851 -40.97 -7.16 18.73
C ASN A 851 -40.03 -6.26 17.92
N TYR A 852 -40.36 -4.98 17.81
CA TYR A 852 -39.49 -3.98 17.19
C TYR A 852 -38.31 -3.59 18.11
N TRP A 853 -37.17 -3.24 17.51
CA TRP A 853 -36.08 -2.52 18.18
C TRP A 853 -35.36 -1.56 17.23
N THR A 854 -34.75 -0.52 17.80
CA THR A 854 -33.87 0.43 17.10
C THR A 854 -32.40 0.02 17.22
N ASP A 855 -31.58 0.34 16.23
CA ASP A 855 -30.11 0.34 16.37
C ASP A 855 -29.67 1.28 17.51
N GLN A 856 -28.54 0.97 18.15
CA GLN A 856 -27.99 1.77 19.26
C GLN A 856 -27.39 3.11 18.81
N ASP A 857 -26.80 3.15 17.62
CA ASP A 857 -26.21 4.34 17.00
C ASP A 857 -26.90 4.63 15.66
N VAL A 858 -27.05 5.90 15.32
CA VAL A 858 -27.49 6.34 13.97
C VAL A 858 -26.34 6.31 12.97
N ALA A 859 -26.63 5.96 11.72
CA ALA A 859 -25.64 5.87 10.65
C ALA A 859 -25.57 7.15 9.81
N ASP A 860 -24.42 7.80 9.82
CA ASP A 860 -24.08 9.03 9.08
C ASP A 860 -23.50 8.70 7.69
N PHE A 861 -24.00 9.37 6.65
CA PHE A 861 -23.55 9.27 5.26
C PHE A 861 -23.57 10.64 4.57
N LEU A 862 -22.78 10.79 3.50
CA LEU A 862 -23.02 11.85 2.51
C LEU A 862 -23.13 11.27 1.11
N TYR A 863 -24.10 11.75 0.33
CA TYR A 863 -24.22 11.47 -1.10
C TYR A 863 -23.86 12.71 -1.92
N ARG A 864 -23.02 12.51 -2.93
CA ARG A 864 -22.82 13.47 -4.03
C ARG A 864 -23.55 12.90 -5.23
N ASP A 865 -24.67 13.49 -5.59
CA ASP A 865 -25.50 13.09 -6.72
C ASP A 865 -25.34 14.13 -7.85
N VAL A 866 -24.88 13.72 -9.01
CA VAL A 866 -24.95 14.51 -10.25
C VAL A 866 -26.22 14.07 -10.98
N TYR A 867 -27.17 14.98 -11.18
CA TYR A 867 -28.42 14.69 -11.89
C TYR A 867 -28.35 15.15 -13.34
N PHE A 868 -29.00 14.39 -14.21
CA PHE A 868 -28.97 14.58 -15.65
C PHE A 868 -30.38 14.75 -16.20
N ASP A 869 -30.51 15.53 -17.26
CA ASP A 869 -31.74 15.70 -18.03
C ASP A 869 -31.40 15.95 -19.52
N THR A 870 -32.41 15.92 -20.38
CA THR A 870 -32.32 16.33 -21.78
C THR A 870 -32.38 17.85 -21.93
N ASP A 871 -31.96 18.36 -23.10
CA ASP A 871 -32.00 19.79 -23.46
C ASP A 871 -33.41 20.39 -23.49
N ASP A 872 -34.45 19.56 -23.39
CA ASP A 872 -35.86 19.95 -23.29
C ASP A 872 -36.52 19.55 -21.97
N HIS A 873 -35.73 19.16 -20.96
CA HIS A 873 -36.14 18.96 -19.57
C HIS A 873 -37.24 17.90 -19.37
N LEU A 874 -37.09 16.72 -19.99
CA LEU A 874 -38.04 15.61 -19.88
C LEU A 874 -38.07 15.02 -18.46
N ASN A 875 -36.93 14.89 -17.78
CA ASN A 875 -36.91 14.35 -16.43
C ASN A 875 -37.61 15.28 -15.45
N TYR A 876 -37.37 16.60 -15.56
CA TYR A 876 -38.07 17.62 -14.78
C TYR A 876 -39.58 17.59 -15.00
N LYS A 877 -40.04 17.53 -16.27
CA LYS A 877 -41.47 17.52 -16.62
C LYS A 877 -42.25 16.30 -16.14
N HIS A 878 -41.58 15.17 -15.94
CA HIS A 878 -42.22 13.86 -15.70
C HIS A 878 -41.76 13.18 -14.38
N ASP A 879 -41.21 13.95 -13.43
CA ASP A 879 -40.64 13.54 -12.13
C ASP A 879 -39.66 12.34 -12.18
N VAL A 880 -38.94 12.19 -13.30
CA VAL A 880 -37.90 11.16 -13.44
C VAL A 880 -36.63 11.63 -12.75
N SER A 881 -35.95 10.73 -12.04
CA SER A 881 -34.67 11.02 -11.38
C SER A 881 -33.58 10.12 -11.95
N TYR A 882 -32.81 10.63 -12.92
CA TYR A 882 -31.63 9.98 -13.49
C TYR A 882 -30.36 10.62 -12.91
N ARG A 883 -29.56 9.86 -12.14
CA ARG A 883 -28.38 10.36 -11.42
C ARG A 883 -27.18 9.42 -11.32
N LEU A 884 -26.00 10.03 -11.32
CA LEU A 884 -24.71 9.44 -10.94
C LEU A 884 -24.42 9.75 -9.46
N ARG A 885 -24.26 8.73 -8.62
CA ARG A 885 -24.16 8.86 -7.15
C ARG A 885 -22.83 8.34 -6.60
N ASN A 886 -22.08 9.20 -5.90
CA ASN A 886 -20.98 8.79 -5.02
C ASN A 886 -21.44 8.75 -3.55
N ARG A 887 -21.13 7.67 -2.83
CA ARG A 887 -21.39 7.55 -1.38
C ARG A 887 -20.12 7.76 -0.54
N PHE A 888 -20.14 8.74 0.34
CA PHE A 888 -19.09 9.04 1.32
C PHE A 888 -19.52 8.65 2.73
N ARG A 889 -18.55 8.33 3.60
CA ARG A 889 -18.81 7.94 5.00
C ARG A 889 -19.37 9.06 5.88
N ASN A 890 -19.33 10.31 5.41
CA ASN A 890 -19.92 11.54 5.96
C ASN A 890 -19.40 12.78 5.22
N LEU A 891 -19.96 13.96 5.51
CA LEU A 891 -19.48 15.27 5.01
C LEU A 891 -17.98 15.44 5.23
N LYS A 892 -17.51 15.08 6.42
CA LYS A 892 -16.10 15.16 6.83
C LYS A 892 -15.16 14.24 6.04
N ALA A 893 -15.67 13.21 5.35
CA ALA A 893 -14.92 12.42 4.38
C ALA A 893 -14.93 13.08 3.00
N HIS A 894 -16.09 13.55 2.54
CA HIS A 894 -16.25 14.29 1.28
C HIS A 894 -15.34 15.52 1.18
N ASP A 895 -15.35 16.40 2.19
CA ASP A 895 -14.53 17.63 2.18
C ASP A 895 -13.03 17.32 2.20
N ARG A 896 -12.66 16.17 2.79
CA ARG A 896 -11.29 15.67 2.79
C ARG A 896 -10.89 15.08 1.45
N HIS A 897 -11.81 14.45 0.71
CA HIS A 897 -11.59 14.02 -0.67
C HIS A 897 -11.45 15.23 -1.59
N LEU A 898 -12.35 16.22 -1.53
CA LEU A 898 -12.21 17.46 -2.29
C LEU A 898 -10.87 18.15 -2.02
N LYS A 899 -10.40 18.19 -0.76
CA LYS A 899 -9.12 18.81 -0.39
C LYS A 899 -7.88 17.94 -0.65
N PHE A 900 -8.03 16.63 -0.75
CA PHE A 900 -6.94 15.66 -0.89
C PHE A 900 -7.39 14.50 -1.81
N PRO A 901 -7.61 14.75 -3.11
CA PRO A 901 -8.26 13.81 -4.02
C PRO A 901 -7.51 12.48 -4.14
N ASP A 902 -6.19 12.45 -3.97
CA ASP A 902 -5.36 11.24 -4.07
C ASP A 902 -5.42 10.33 -2.83
N ARG A 903 -6.07 10.77 -1.73
CA ARG A 903 -5.99 10.08 -0.44
C ARG A 903 -7.16 9.14 -0.17
N ALA A 904 -7.11 7.97 -0.81
CA ALA A 904 -7.54 6.65 -0.32
C ALA A 904 -8.62 6.66 0.79
N GLN A 905 -8.19 6.88 2.04
CA GLN A 905 -8.98 6.97 3.28
C GLN A 905 -10.13 8.00 3.32
N PHE A 906 -10.29 8.83 2.28
CA PHE A 906 -11.35 9.82 2.12
C PHE A 906 -12.24 9.59 0.89
N TRP A 907 -11.83 8.69 -0.02
CA TRP A 907 -12.56 8.37 -1.24
C TRP A 907 -14.00 7.93 -0.94
N PRO A 908 -14.94 8.11 -1.89
CA PRO A 908 -16.23 7.47 -1.77
C PRO A 908 -16.05 5.95 -1.63
N PHE A 909 -16.93 5.32 -0.86
CA PHE A 909 -16.91 3.86 -0.64
C PHE A 909 -17.88 3.12 -1.58
N ARG A 910 -18.68 3.85 -2.37
CA ARG A 910 -19.47 3.29 -3.46
C ARG A 910 -19.70 4.32 -4.58
N LEU A 911 -19.75 3.85 -5.82
CA LEU A 911 -20.37 4.52 -6.97
C LEU A 911 -21.64 3.75 -7.37
N GLU A 912 -22.67 4.48 -7.81
CA GLU A 912 -23.93 3.92 -8.31
C GLU A 912 -24.45 4.79 -9.48
N PHE A 913 -24.93 4.16 -10.55
CA PHE A 913 -25.83 4.79 -11.51
C PHE A 913 -27.27 4.47 -11.08
N GLN A 914 -28.21 5.41 -11.18
CA GLN A 914 -29.59 5.21 -10.77
C GLN A 914 -30.60 5.93 -11.66
N GLY A 915 -31.70 5.24 -11.95
CA GLY A 915 -32.92 5.80 -12.53
C GLY A 915 -34.10 5.53 -11.59
N LYS A 916 -34.95 6.53 -11.34
CA LYS A 916 -36.27 6.38 -10.72
C LYS A 916 -37.33 6.90 -11.69
N ILE A 917 -38.32 6.08 -12.03
CA ILE A 917 -39.40 6.37 -13.00
C ILE A 917 -40.78 6.00 -12.41
N GLY A 918 -41.87 6.44 -13.06
CA GLY A 918 -43.22 5.98 -12.75
C GLY A 918 -43.69 6.29 -11.32
N ARG A 919 -43.36 7.47 -10.77
CA ARG A 919 -43.79 7.82 -9.40
C ARG A 919 -45.32 7.98 -9.34
N GLY A 920 -45.95 7.15 -8.51
CA GLY A 920 -47.34 7.28 -8.11
C GLY A 920 -47.47 7.71 -6.64
N HIS A 921 -48.59 8.36 -6.32
CA HIS A 921 -48.94 8.81 -4.96
C HIS A 921 -50.27 8.19 -4.50
N PRO A 922 -50.25 6.97 -3.92
CA PRO A 922 -51.47 6.27 -3.48
C PRO A 922 -52.19 6.94 -2.30
N GLU A 923 -51.46 7.62 -1.43
CA GLU A 923 -52.00 8.45 -0.34
C GLU A 923 -51.07 9.65 -0.07
N VAL A 924 -51.57 10.66 0.67
CA VAL A 924 -50.88 11.95 0.85
C VAL A 924 -49.51 11.77 1.53
N GLY A 925 -48.45 12.23 0.86
CA GLY A 925 -47.06 12.12 1.33
C GLY A 925 -46.45 10.72 1.20
N PHE A 926 -47.23 9.72 0.79
CA PHE A 926 -46.71 8.41 0.41
C PHE A 926 -46.39 8.41 -1.08
N SER A 927 -45.33 7.71 -1.48
CA SER A 927 -45.03 7.48 -2.89
C SER A 927 -44.52 6.07 -3.15
N SER A 928 -44.88 5.59 -4.34
CA SER A 928 -44.43 4.33 -4.92
C SER A 928 -43.69 4.68 -6.21
N VAL A 929 -42.46 4.22 -6.37
CA VAL A 929 -41.61 4.56 -7.53
C VAL A 929 -40.80 3.36 -7.98
N GLU A 930 -40.61 3.20 -9.29
CA GLU A 930 -39.77 2.13 -9.84
C GLU A 930 -38.31 2.58 -9.91
N GLU A 931 -37.44 1.88 -9.18
CA GLU A 931 -36.02 2.19 -9.08
C GLU A 931 -35.15 1.12 -9.77
N ALA A 932 -34.33 1.56 -10.72
CA ALA A 932 -33.26 0.77 -11.34
C ALA A 932 -31.89 1.26 -10.84
N ARG A 933 -30.93 0.33 -10.66
CA ARG A 933 -29.56 0.65 -10.20
C ARG A 933 -28.51 -0.12 -10.98
N PHE A 934 -27.35 0.50 -11.24
CA PHE A 934 -26.11 -0.20 -11.58
C PHE A 934 -25.07 0.19 -10.53
N GLU A 935 -24.79 -0.72 -9.59
CA GLU A 935 -23.92 -0.45 -8.44
C GLU A 935 -22.53 -1.04 -8.69
N PHE A 936 -21.47 -0.29 -8.40
CA PHE A 936 -20.09 -0.75 -8.62
C PHE A 936 -19.62 -1.64 -7.45
N ARG A 937 -20.19 -2.85 -7.37
CA ARG A 937 -19.95 -3.85 -6.31
C ARG A 937 -20.23 -5.28 -6.81
N LYS A 938 -19.56 -6.29 -6.23
CA LYS A 938 -19.70 -7.74 -6.53
C LYS A 938 -21.13 -8.33 -6.48
N GLN A 939 -22.13 -7.57 -6.01
CA GLN A 939 -23.53 -8.02 -5.91
C GLN A 939 -24.42 -7.43 -7.01
N SER A 940 -23.85 -6.73 -7.99
CA SER A 940 -24.55 -6.11 -9.12
C SER A 940 -23.85 -6.51 -10.41
N LYS A 941 -24.57 -7.23 -11.28
CA LYS A 941 -24.04 -7.63 -12.60
C LYS A 941 -23.52 -6.40 -13.38
N PRO A 942 -22.42 -6.53 -14.15
CA PRO A 942 -21.70 -7.76 -14.49
C PRO A 942 -20.68 -8.18 -13.42
N PHE A 943 -20.58 -7.49 -12.28
CA PHE A 943 -19.50 -7.69 -11.32
C PHE A 943 -19.77 -8.88 -10.38
N ASP A 944 -18.73 -9.66 -10.10
CA ASP A 944 -18.75 -10.84 -9.23
C ASP A 944 -17.37 -11.07 -8.56
N GLU A 945 -16.90 -12.32 -8.44
CA GLU A 945 -15.60 -12.64 -7.85
C GLU A 945 -14.45 -12.66 -8.85
N GLU A 946 -14.74 -12.91 -10.13
CA GLU A 946 -13.78 -12.97 -11.23
C GLU A 946 -13.75 -11.61 -11.95
N ASN A 947 -14.93 -11.04 -12.23
CA ASN A 947 -15.09 -9.70 -12.78
C ASN A 947 -15.26 -8.65 -11.67
N LEU A 948 -14.14 -8.11 -11.18
CA LEU A 948 -14.16 -7.11 -10.09
C LEU A 948 -14.66 -5.74 -10.58
N PRO A 949 -15.40 -4.97 -9.74
CA PRO A 949 -15.73 -3.59 -10.05
C PRO A 949 -14.47 -2.70 -10.09
N PRO A 950 -14.44 -1.64 -10.93
CA PRO A 950 -13.36 -0.65 -10.93
C PRO A 950 -13.15 -0.07 -9.54
N VAL A 951 -11.89 0.22 -9.19
CA VAL A 951 -11.51 0.72 -7.88
C VAL A 951 -11.82 2.21 -7.75
N ALA A 952 -12.17 2.65 -6.53
CA ALA A 952 -12.28 4.07 -6.18
C ALA A 952 -10.97 4.85 -6.51
N PRO A 953 -10.97 6.18 -6.70
CA PRO A 953 -11.95 7.16 -6.25
C PRO A 953 -13.23 7.28 -7.08
N TRP A 954 -13.29 6.64 -8.25
CA TRP A 954 -14.31 6.87 -9.28
C TRP A 954 -14.41 8.36 -9.67
N ASP A 955 -13.48 8.79 -10.52
CA ASP A 955 -13.39 10.18 -10.93
C ASP A 955 -14.62 10.59 -11.78
N LEU A 956 -15.23 11.74 -11.49
CA LEU A 956 -16.34 12.26 -12.28
C LEU A 956 -15.93 12.53 -13.75
N ASP A 957 -14.69 12.92 -14.02
CA ASP A 957 -14.19 13.10 -15.40
C ASP A 957 -14.06 11.77 -16.18
N GLU A 958 -14.18 10.63 -15.50
CA GLU A 958 -14.15 9.28 -16.07
C GLU A 958 -15.55 8.64 -16.07
N PHE A 959 -16.35 8.84 -15.03
CA PHE A 959 -17.64 8.16 -14.86
C PHE A 959 -18.86 8.96 -15.33
N ILE A 960 -18.75 10.27 -15.59
CA ILE A 960 -19.81 11.05 -16.25
C ILE A 960 -20.03 10.59 -17.70
N PRO A 961 -19.01 10.45 -18.57
CA PRO A 961 -19.22 10.03 -19.96
C PRO A 961 -19.89 8.64 -20.11
N TYR A 962 -19.57 7.69 -19.22
CA TYR A 962 -20.27 6.39 -19.17
C TYR A 962 -21.74 6.52 -18.75
N PHE A 963 -22.07 7.49 -17.90
CA PHE A 963 -23.44 7.75 -17.45
C PHE A 963 -24.27 8.45 -18.54
N GLU A 964 -23.69 9.42 -19.24
CA GLU A 964 -24.27 10.09 -20.42
C GLU A 964 -24.50 9.10 -21.58
N ALA A 965 -23.62 8.10 -21.71
CA ALA A 965 -23.77 7.02 -22.68
C ALA A 965 -24.76 5.92 -22.28
N GLY A 966 -25.36 6.02 -21.09
CA GLY A 966 -26.20 4.98 -20.50
C GLY A 966 -25.54 3.60 -20.32
N SER A 967 -24.22 3.52 -20.52
CA SER A 967 -23.47 2.28 -20.70
C SER A 967 -22.07 2.36 -20.11
N TYR A 968 -21.70 1.37 -19.30
CA TYR A 968 -20.36 1.26 -18.74
C TYR A 968 -19.51 0.37 -19.65
N LYS A 969 -18.48 0.93 -20.29
CA LYS A 969 -17.64 0.23 -21.29
C LYS A 969 -18.47 -0.50 -22.37
N GLY A 970 -19.48 0.17 -22.92
CA GLY A 970 -20.39 -0.39 -23.94
C GLY A 970 -21.44 -1.38 -23.41
N MET A 971 -21.40 -1.77 -22.13
CA MET A 971 -22.45 -2.58 -21.51
C MET A 971 -23.62 -1.69 -21.10
N ALA A 972 -24.79 -1.86 -21.72
CA ALA A 972 -26.00 -1.09 -21.41
C ALA A 972 -26.43 -1.30 -19.95
N THR A 973 -26.86 -0.23 -19.27
CA THR A 973 -27.22 -0.28 -17.84
C THR A 973 -28.73 -0.16 -17.63
N TYR A 974 -29.27 -0.90 -16.66
CA TYR A 974 -30.70 -0.86 -16.31
C TYR A 974 -31.24 0.55 -16.03
N PRO A 975 -30.54 1.45 -15.31
CA PRO A 975 -30.93 2.85 -15.18
C PRO A 975 -31.24 3.56 -16.50
N ALA A 976 -30.36 3.43 -17.49
CA ALA A 976 -30.50 4.09 -18.79
C ALA A 976 -31.60 3.46 -19.65
N HIS A 977 -31.66 2.12 -19.65
CA HIS A 977 -32.69 1.33 -20.31
C HIS A 977 -34.09 1.66 -19.78
N ALA A 978 -34.28 1.72 -18.45
CA ALA A 978 -35.54 2.06 -17.81
C ALA A 978 -35.98 3.50 -18.13
N VAL A 979 -35.07 4.48 -18.01
CA VAL A 979 -35.38 5.89 -18.33
C VAL A 979 -35.72 6.07 -19.82
N TYR A 980 -35.00 5.43 -20.74
CA TYR A 980 -35.29 5.51 -22.18
C TYR A 980 -36.64 4.88 -22.53
N ASN A 981 -36.94 3.67 -22.01
CA ASN A 981 -38.18 2.95 -22.29
C ASN A 981 -39.40 3.51 -21.55
N TYR A 982 -39.22 4.39 -20.56
CA TYR A 982 -40.29 5.20 -19.98
C TYR A 982 -40.52 6.48 -20.81
N LEU A 983 -39.45 7.24 -21.10
CA LEU A 983 -39.59 8.56 -21.72
C LEU A 983 -40.02 8.53 -23.19
N VAL A 984 -39.44 7.64 -24.01
CA VAL A 984 -39.69 7.66 -25.47
C VAL A 984 -41.09 7.16 -25.84
N PRO A 985 -41.62 6.06 -25.27
CA PRO A 985 -42.95 5.58 -25.64
C PRO A 985 -44.10 6.47 -25.14
N GLU A 986 -43.92 7.19 -24.03
CA GLU A 986 -45.00 7.93 -23.36
C GLU A 986 -44.95 9.45 -23.58
N PHE A 987 -43.75 10.05 -23.75
CA PHE A 987 -43.58 11.51 -23.65
C PHE A 987 -42.84 12.20 -24.81
N THR A 988 -42.22 11.48 -25.77
CA THR A 988 -41.51 12.14 -26.88
C THR A 988 -41.30 11.28 -28.14
N ASP A 989 -41.60 11.84 -29.33
CA ASP A 989 -41.29 11.21 -30.63
C ASP A 989 -39.77 11.08 -30.91
N ARG A 990 -38.91 11.67 -30.08
CA ARG A 990 -37.44 11.60 -30.26
C ARG A 990 -36.90 10.22 -29.86
N LYS A 991 -36.44 9.48 -30.89
CA LYS A 991 -35.78 8.18 -30.75
C LYS A 991 -34.35 8.27 -30.19
N GLU A 992 -33.79 9.47 -30.10
CA GLU A 992 -32.42 9.74 -29.63
C GLU A 992 -32.50 10.81 -28.53
N LEU A 993 -32.00 10.50 -27.33
CA LEU A 993 -31.98 11.42 -26.19
C LEU A 993 -30.53 11.65 -25.73
N ALA A 994 -30.12 12.92 -25.68
CA ALA A 994 -28.85 13.33 -25.09
C ALA A 994 -29.09 13.77 -23.64
N PHE A 995 -28.45 13.11 -22.68
CA PHE A 995 -28.50 13.48 -21.26
C PHE A 995 -27.25 14.27 -20.86
N LYS A 996 -27.40 15.34 -20.09
CA LYS A 996 -26.29 16.20 -19.62
C LYS A 996 -26.47 16.59 -18.15
N PRO A 997 -25.38 16.83 -17.38
CA PRO A 997 -25.47 17.31 -16.01
C PRO A 997 -26.26 18.62 -15.92
N GLN A 998 -27.27 18.65 -15.05
CA GLN A 998 -28.06 19.86 -14.76
C GLN A 998 -27.68 20.44 -13.40
N LEU A 999 -27.74 19.61 -12.35
CA LEU A 999 -27.49 20.02 -10.97
C LEU A 999 -26.72 18.95 -10.18
N VAL A 1000 -26.05 19.40 -9.12
CA VAL A 1000 -25.39 18.54 -8.14
C VAL A 1000 -26.03 18.73 -6.77
N LEU A 1001 -26.40 17.62 -6.13
CA LEU A 1001 -26.79 17.62 -4.72
C LEU A 1001 -25.68 17.06 -3.83
N ILE A 1002 -25.40 17.79 -2.76
CA ILE A 1002 -24.55 17.36 -1.65
C ILE A 1002 -25.48 17.09 -0.46
N SER A 1003 -25.85 15.82 -0.30
CA SER A 1003 -26.86 15.38 0.66
C SER A 1003 -26.23 14.71 1.87
N GLU A 1004 -26.23 15.40 3.01
CA GLU A 1004 -26.00 14.76 4.32
C GLU A 1004 -27.22 13.89 4.66
N ARG A 1005 -27.01 12.62 5.01
CA ARG A 1005 -28.08 11.70 5.44
C ARG A 1005 -27.71 11.08 6.77
N ILE A 1006 -28.59 11.21 7.76
CA ILE A 1006 -28.51 10.41 8.99
C ILE A 1006 -29.66 9.40 8.99
N ARG A 1007 -29.32 8.13 9.22
CA ARG A 1007 -30.22 6.98 9.09
C ARG A 1007 -30.38 6.23 10.41
N GLN A 1008 -31.62 5.86 10.71
CA GLN A 1008 -32.01 4.94 11.76
C GLN A 1008 -32.72 3.74 11.13
N HIS A 1009 -32.41 2.53 11.55
CA HIS A 1009 -33.22 1.36 11.21
C HIS A 1009 -34.21 1.05 12.33
N LEU A 1010 -35.40 0.57 11.94
CA LEU A 1010 -36.34 -0.08 12.85
C LEU A 1010 -36.47 -1.54 12.41
N ASN A 1011 -36.09 -2.44 13.32
CA ASN A 1011 -35.85 -3.84 13.05
C ASN A 1011 -36.91 -4.73 13.71
N ILE A 1012 -37.32 -5.81 13.06
CA ILE A 1012 -38.15 -6.88 13.63
C ILE A 1012 -37.75 -8.22 13.03
N LYS A 1013 -37.68 -9.26 13.85
CA LYS A 1013 -37.46 -10.62 13.36
C LYS A 1013 -38.74 -11.14 12.70
N SER A 1014 -38.66 -11.60 11.45
CA SER A 1014 -39.79 -12.15 10.70
C SER A 1014 -39.37 -13.27 9.74
N ASP A 1015 -40.33 -14.08 9.31
CA ASP A 1015 -40.14 -15.14 8.29
C ASP A 1015 -39.95 -14.57 6.87
N TRP A 1016 -40.09 -13.26 6.68
CA TRP A 1016 -40.02 -12.56 5.38
C TRP A 1016 -38.71 -11.81 5.16
N GLY A 1017 -37.85 -11.75 6.19
CA GLY A 1017 -36.54 -11.10 6.10
C GLY A 1017 -35.61 -11.81 5.12
N SER A 1018 -34.93 -11.03 4.27
CA SER A 1018 -33.99 -11.55 3.28
C SER A 1018 -32.71 -10.73 3.16
N GLY A 1019 -31.72 -11.25 2.42
CA GLY A 1019 -30.43 -10.59 2.25
C GLY A 1019 -29.54 -10.64 3.51
N PRO A 1020 -28.59 -9.71 3.65
CA PRO A 1020 -27.61 -9.72 4.75
C PRO A 1020 -28.17 -9.19 6.08
N ASN A 1021 -29.26 -8.42 6.05
CA ASN A 1021 -29.87 -7.78 7.20
C ASN A 1021 -31.38 -8.14 7.28
N PRO A 1022 -31.74 -9.43 7.46
CA PRO A 1022 -33.13 -9.87 7.32
C PRO A 1022 -34.09 -9.25 8.37
N GLU A 1023 -33.58 -8.78 9.50
CA GLU A 1023 -34.36 -8.08 10.51
C GLU A 1023 -34.71 -6.62 10.16
N GLN A 1024 -34.09 -6.02 9.14
CA GLN A 1024 -34.34 -4.61 8.77
C GLN A 1024 -35.68 -4.46 8.03
N SER A 1025 -36.69 -3.98 8.76
CA SER A 1025 -38.03 -3.74 8.22
C SER A 1025 -38.25 -2.31 7.72
N TYR A 1026 -37.60 -1.31 8.33
CA TYR A 1026 -37.70 0.08 7.88
C TYR A 1026 -36.37 0.80 7.91
N ILE A 1027 -36.20 1.69 6.95
CA ILE A 1027 -35.16 2.70 6.88
C ILE A 1027 -35.83 4.05 7.14
N ILE A 1028 -35.46 4.72 8.22
CA ILE A 1028 -35.82 6.11 8.47
C ILE A 1028 -34.57 6.96 8.20
N SER A 1029 -34.67 7.95 7.33
CA SER A 1029 -33.57 8.88 7.05
C SER A 1029 -34.01 10.32 7.14
N ILE A 1030 -33.19 11.17 7.77
CA ILE A 1030 -33.30 12.62 7.65
C ILE A 1030 -32.18 13.08 6.71
N ASP A 1031 -32.56 13.80 5.65
CA ASP A 1031 -31.64 14.36 4.66
C ASP A 1031 -31.58 15.88 4.79
N LYS A 1032 -30.37 16.42 4.60
CA LYS A 1032 -30.14 17.82 4.23
C LYS A 1032 -29.39 17.86 2.92
N ALA A 1033 -30.05 18.31 1.85
CA ALA A 1033 -29.50 18.36 0.50
C ALA A 1033 -29.17 19.80 0.09
N HIS A 1034 -27.89 20.10 -0.08
CA HIS A 1034 -27.39 21.37 -0.60
C HIS A 1034 -27.36 21.33 -2.15
N VAL A 1035 -27.91 22.35 -2.80
CA VAL A 1035 -28.15 22.42 -4.25
C VAL A 1035 -27.11 23.30 -4.95
N PHE A 1036 -26.53 22.81 -6.04
CA PHE A 1036 -25.55 23.51 -6.88
C PHE A 1036 -25.87 23.32 -8.37
N GLU A 1037 -25.61 24.33 -9.20
CA GLU A 1037 -25.49 24.15 -10.66
C GLU A 1037 -24.36 23.13 -10.99
N ALA A 1038 -24.58 22.27 -11.98
CA ALA A 1038 -23.63 21.20 -12.26
C ALA A 1038 -22.27 21.71 -12.78
N GLU A 1039 -22.22 22.54 -13.82
CA GLU A 1039 -20.94 22.95 -14.42
C GLU A 1039 -20.02 23.70 -13.45
N PRO A 1040 -20.47 24.71 -12.68
CA PRO A 1040 -19.63 25.34 -11.65
C PRO A 1040 -19.09 24.35 -10.62
N TYR A 1041 -19.90 23.39 -10.17
CA TYR A 1041 -19.48 22.37 -9.20
C TYR A 1041 -18.47 21.38 -9.83
N LEU A 1042 -18.73 20.87 -11.03
CA LEU A 1042 -17.85 19.95 -11.74
C LEU A 1042 -16.51 20.61 -12.07
N HIS A 1043 -16.54 21.87 -12.54
CA HIS A 1043 -15.35 22.68 -12.77
C HIS A 1043 -14.52 22.87 -11.49
N TYR A 1044 -15.16 23.13 -10.35
CA TYR A 1044 -14.50 23.20 -9.05
C TYR A 1044 -13.81 21.88 -8.66
N VAL A 1045 -14.47 20.72 -8.86
CA VAL A 1045 -13.87 19.40 -8.61
C VAL A 1045 -12.67 19.14 -9.54
N ARG A 1046 -12.77 19.53 -10.83
CA ARG A 1046 -11.66 19.46 -11.81
C ARG A 1046 -10.45 20.29 -11.34
N GLN A 1047 -10.68 21.53 -10.91
CA GLN A 1047 -9.61 22.43 -10.42
C GLN A 1047 -8.89 21.91 -9.16
N ARG A 1048 -9.61 21.26 -8.23
CA ARG A 1048 -9.03 20.71 -6.98
C ARG A 1048 -7.92 19.66 -7.20
N LYS A 1049 -7.86 19.03 -8.37
CA LYS A 1049 -6.84 18.03 -8.75
C LYS A 1049 -5.53 18.64 -9.22
N VAL A 1050 -5.54 19.91 -9.64
CA VAL A 1050 -4.37 20.56 -10.24
C VAL A 1050 -3.50 21.17 -9.15
N SER A 1051 -2.39 20.48 -8.81
CA SER A 1051 -1.45 20.95 -7.80
C SER A 1051 -0.94 22.37 -8.08
N GLY A 1052 -1.13 23.27 -7.12
CA GLY A 1052 -0.76 24.69 -7.22
C GLY A 1052 -1.87 25.62 -7.70
N MET A 1053 -2.98 25.10 -8.25
CA MET A 1053 -4.13 25.91 -8.62
C MET A 1053 -4.93 26.31 -7.37
N LYS A 1054 -5.36 27.58 -7.30
CA LYS A 1054 -6.36 28.03 -6.32
C LYS A 1054 -7.74 27.88 -6.97
N PRO A 1055 -8.60 26.96 -6.49
CA PRO A 1055 -9.89 26.74 -7.12
C PRO A 1055 -10.90 27.84 -6.77
N VAL A 1056 -11.90 28.01 -7.63
CA VAL A 1056 -13.11 28.81 -7.40
C VAL A 1056 -14.16 27.88 -6.78
N GLU A 1057 -14.68 28.24 -5.62
CA GLU A 1057 -15.72 27.44 -4.93
C GLU A 1057 -17.11 27.81 -5.51
N PRO A 1058 -17.99 26.82 -5.75
CA PRO A 1058 -19.30 27.05 -6.36
C PRO A 1058 -20.26 27.70 -5.35
N VAL A 1059 -21.23 28.46 -5.87
CA VAL A 1059 -22.31 29.04 -5.06
C VAL A 1059 -23.37 27.98 -4.80
N GLU A 1060 -23.81 27.85 -3.55
CA GLU A 1060 -25.00 27.07 -3.19
C GLU A 1060 -26.25 27.88 -3.53
N SER A 1061 -27.14 27.32 -4.35
CA SER A 1061 -28.39 27.99 -4.75
C SER A 1061 -29.47 27.90 -3.67
N GLY A 1062 -29.43 26.85 -2.84
CA GLY A 1062 -30.27 26.66 -1.68
C GLY A 1062 -30.09 25.28 -1.06
N SER A 1063 -30.90 24.94 -0.06
CA SER A 1063 -30.93 23.60 0.52
C SER A 1063 -32.33 23.13 0.91
N LEU A 1064 -32.53 21.82 0.82
CA LEU A 1064 -33.76 21.10 1.19
C LEU A 1064 -33.52 20.28 2.46
N ILE A 1065 -34.50 20.21 3.36
CA ILE A 1065 -34.48 19.32 4.53
C ILE A 1065 -35.76 18.49 4.56
N GLU A 1066 -35.61 17.17 4.61
CA GLU A 1066 -36.71 16.22 4.48
C GLU A 1066 -36.44 14.93 5.28
N ILE A 1067 -37.52 14.20 5.58
CA ILE A 1067 -37.52 12.86 6.16
C ILE A 1067 -38.12 11.86 5.15
N GLU A 1068 -37.38 10.78 4.92
CA GLU A 1068 -37.79 9.60 4.14
C GLU A 1068 -38.01 8.42 5.10
N ILE A 1069 -39.15 7.73 4.98
CA ILE A 1069 -39.48 6.50 5.72
C ILE A 1069 -39.76 5.38 4.70
N GLU A 1070 -38.73 4.58 4.40
CA GLU A 1070 -38.72 3.48 3.40
C GLU A 1070 -39.14 2.15 4.07
N PHE A 1071 -40.14 1.44 3.52
CA PHE A 1071 -40.47 0.06 3.88
C PHE A 1071 -39.53 -0.91 3.15
N GLU A 1072 -38.55 -1.47 3.86
CA GLU A 1072 -37.39 -2.14 3.26
C GLU A 1072 -37.80 -3.33 2.38
N ARG A 1073 -37.43 -3.27 1.09
CA ARG A 1073 -37.59 -4.32 0.06
C ARG A 1073 -37.22 -5.73 0.53
N ASN A 1074 -36.23 -5.90 1.41
CA ASN A 1074 -35.82 -7.18 1.96
C ASN A 1074 -36.97 -7.89 2.71
N VAL A 1075 -37.99 -7.14 3.14
CA VAL A 1075 -39.28 -7.62 3.67
C VAL A 1075 -40.40 -7.35 2.67
N SER A 1076 -40.48 -6.15 2.06
CA SER A 1076 -41.63 -5.74 1.24
C SER A 1076 -41.70 -6.37 -0.15
N ASP A 1077 -40.57 -6.54 -0.87
CA ASP A 1077 -40.51 -7.35 -2.11
C ASP A 1077 -40.88 -8.81 -1.82
N VAL A 1078 -40.46 -9.33 -0.66
CA VAL A 1078 -40.65 -10.73 -0.28
C VAL A 1078 -42.12 -11.01 0.01
N LEU A 1079 -42.77 -10.13 0.75
CA LEU A 1079 -44.22 -10.19 0.99
C LEU A 1079 -45.01 -10.16 -0.31
N ASP A 1080 -44.76 -9.20 -1.21
CA ASP A 1080 -45.50 -9.13 -2.49
C ASP A 1080 -45.27 -10.37 -3.37
N LYS A 1081 -44.03 -10.88 -3.45
CA LYS A 1081 -43.73 -12.13 -4.18
C LYS A 1081 -44.42 -13.33 -3.55
N MET A 1082 -44.53 -13.40 -2.22
CA MET A 1082 -45.23 -14.49 -1.54
C MET A 1082 -46.76 -14.38 -1.66
N ILE A 1083 -47.32 -13.18 -1.74
CA ILE A 1083 -48.73 -12.93 -2.05
C ILE A 1083 -49.03 -13.41 -3.48
N ASP A 1084 -48.29 -12.90 -4.48
CA ASP A 1084 -48.44 -13.27 -5.89
C ASP A 1084 -48.35 -14.79 -6.13
N VAL A 1085 -47.37 -15.45 -5.48
CA VAL A 1085 -47.23 -16.91 -5.54
C VAL A 1085 -48.39 -17.63 -4.84
N ALA A 1086 -48.91 -17.15 -3.72
CA ALA A 1086 -50.05 -17.76 -3.03
C ALA A 1086 -51.35 -17.61 -3.84
N GLU A 1087 -51.60 -16.43 -4.41
CA GLU A 1087 -52.75 -16.15 -5.29
C GLU A 1087 -52.71 -17.02 -6.55
N LYS A 1088 -51.55 -17.10 -7.23
CA LYS A 1088 -51.34 -17.99 -8.39
C LYS A 1088 -51.45 -19.49 -8.05
N GLN A 1089 -51.24 -19.87 -6.80
CA GLN A 1089 -51.44 -21.24 -6.29
C GLN A 1089 -52.87 -21.50 -5.79
N GLY A 1090 -53.73 -20.48 -5.72
CA GLY A 1090 -55.09 -20.60 -5.18
C GLY A 1090 -55.17 -20.72 -3.65
N ASP A 1091 -54.07 -20.47 -2.93
CA ASP A 1091 -54.01 -20.54 -1.47
C ASP A 1091 -54.50 -19.22 -0.84
N LEU A 1092 -55.82 -19.04 -0.89
CA LEU A 1092 -56.49 -17.78 -0.51
C LEU A 1092 -56.30 -17.41 0.97
N GLU A 1093 -56.20 -18.37 1.88
CA GLU A 1093 -55.96 -18.08 3.30
C GLU A 1093 -54.50 -17.66 3.56
N LYS A 1094 -53.52 -18.25 2.87
CA LYS A 1094 -52.13 -17.79 2.91
C LYS A 1094 -51.96 -16.43 2.26
N ALA A 1095 -52.56 -16.19 1.09
CA ALA A 1095 -52.55 -14.90 0.42
C ALA A 1095 -53.12 -13.81 1.34
N LYS A 1096 -54.30 -14.04 1.92
CA LYS A 1096 -54.95 -13.16 2.90
C LYS A 1096 -54.11 -12.91 4.16
N ARG A 1097 -53.43 -13.93 4.71
CA ARG A 1097 -52.51 -13.75 5.85
C ARG A 1097 -51.32 -12.87 5.47
N LEU A 1098 -50.73 -13.07 4.29
CA LEU A 1098 -49.58 -12.31 3.81
C LEU A 1098 -49.94 -10.86 3.46
N SER A 1099 -51.08 -10.63 2.82
CA SER A 1099 -51.62 -9.29 2.60
C SER A 1099 -51.91 -8.60 3.94
N GLY A 1100 -52.55 -9.28 4.89
CA GLY A 1100 -52.76 -8.73 6.25
C GLY A 1100 -51.45 -8.36 6.95
N ALA A 1101 -50.39 -9.17 6.81
CA ALA A 1101 -49.08 -8.85 7.35
C ALA A 1101 -48.45 -7.62 6.67
N ARG A 1102 -48.49 -7.53 5.33
CA ARG A 1102 -48.02 -6.36 4.58
C ARG A 1102 -48.79 -5.09 4.97
N ASP A 1103 -50.10 -5.19 5.09
CA ASP A 1103 -50.98 -4.07 5.43
C ASP A 1103 -50.81 -3.66 6.91
N ALA A 1104 -50.34 -4.57 7.78
CA ALA A 1104 -49.88 -4.29 9.14
C ALA A 1104 -48.53 -3.53 9.15
N PHE A 1105 -47.54 -3.94 8.35
CA PHE A 1105 -46.32 -3.14 8.15
C PHE A 1105 -46.65 -1.74 7.58
N MET A 1106 -47.59 -1.62 6.64
CA MET A 1106 -48.04 -0.31 6.14
C MET A 1106 -48.75 0.54 7.20
N GLN A 1107 -49.38 -0.07 8.22
CA GLN A 1107 -49.89 0.67 9.38
C GLN A 1107 -48.75 1.14 10.30
N ASP A 1108 -47.79 0.27 10.59
CA ASP A 1108 -46.64 0.60 11.45
C ASP A 1108 -45.72 1.66 10.82
N LEU A 1109 -45.61 1.70 9.49
CA LEU A 1109 -44.98 2.78 8.74
C LEU A 1109 -45.59 4.16 9.05
N ARG A 1110 -46.91 4.22 9.27
CA ARG A 1110 -47.62 5.44 9.71
C ARG A 1110 -47.42 5.71 11.20
N THR A 1111 -47.36 4.69 12.05
CA THR A 1111 -46.99 4.82 13.47
C THR A 1111 -45.61 5.47 13.65
N ILE A 1112 -44.63 5.12 12.81
CA ILE A 1112 -43.30 5.77 12.76
C ILE A 1112 -43.45 7.26 12.43
N LEU A 1113 -44.18 7.60 11.36
CA LEU A 1113 -44.38 8.98 10.91
C LEU A 1113 -45.01 9.86 12.00
N THR A 1114 -46.08 9.39 12.65
CA THR A 1114 -46.72 10.10 13.77
C THR A 1114 -45.76 10.27 14.95
N THR A 1115 -45.04 9.20 15.32
CA THR A 1115 -44.07 9.23 16.44
C THR A 1115 -42.99 10.30 16.26
N VAL A 1116 -42.45 10.44 15.05
CA VAL A 1116 -41.41 11.44 14.74
C VAL A 1116 -42.00 12.84 14.58
N GLY A 1117 -43.17 12.96 13.95
CA GLY A 1117 -43.91 14.22 13.81
C GLY A 1117 -44.24 14.85 15.17
N ASP A 1118 -44.74 14.06 16.13
CA ASP A 1118 -45.05 14.50 17.48
C ASP A 1118 -43.80 14.99 18.24
N GLU A 1119 -42.64 14.35 18.06
CA GLU A 1119 -41.38 14.79 18.69
C GLU A 1119 -40.81 16.07 18.05
N PHE A 1120 -41.03 16.26 16.75
CA PHE A 1120 -40.63 17.48 16.04
C PHE A 1120 -41.56 18.66 16.36
N ALA A 1121 -42.86 18.41 16.55
CA ALA A 1121 -43.83 19.41 17.01
C ALA A 1121 -43.42 20.04 18.36
N LYS A 1122 -42.86 19.25 19.28
CA LYS A 1122 -42.36 19.72 20.60
C LYS A 1122 -41.21 20.75 20.51
N ILE A 1123 -40.58 20.94 19.35
CA ILE A 1123 -39.55 21.96 19.10
C ILE A 1123 -39.94 22.99 18.04
N GLY A 1124 -41.22 23.08 17.70
CA GLY A 1124 -41.72 24.07 16.72
C GLY A 1124 -41.36 23.73 15.28
N LEU A 1125 -41.13 22.45 14.98
CA LEU A 1125 -41.01 21.93 13.61
C LEU A 1125 -42.29 21.20 13.21
N ARG A 1126 -42.58 21.17 11.92
CA ARG A 1126 -43.71 20.46 11.31
C ARG A 1126 -43.26 19.68 10.08
N LEU A 1127 -43.93 18.58 9.80
CA LEU A 1127 -43.74 17.78 8.60
C LEU A 1127 -44.81 18.17 7.57
N GLU A 1128 -44.42 18.54 6.36
CA GLU A 1128 -45.34 18.72 5.22
C GLU A 1128 -45.20 17.57 4.21
N PRO A 1129 -46.30 17.01 3.68
CA PRO A 1129 -46.25 15.94 2.68
C PRO A 1129 -45.50 16.35 1.41
N GLY A 1130 -44.59 15.50 0.92
CA GLY A 1130 -43.91 15.69 -0.36
C GLY A 1130 -44.58 14.91 -1.50
N ASP A 1131 -44.90 15.60 -2.59
CA ASP A 1131 -45.53 15.08 -3.82
C ASP A 1131 -44.58 15.08 -5.04
N LYS A 1132 -43.28 15.32 -4.82
CA LYS A 1132 -42.25 15.48 -5.85
C LYS A 1132 -40.95 14.74 -5.49
N SER A 1133 -40.23 14.23 -6.48
CA SER A 1133 -38.89 13.67 -6.27
C SER A 1133 -37.90 14.70 -5.73
N LYS A 1134 -36.81 14.21 -5.15
CA LYS A 1134 -35.66 15.03 -4.74
C LYS A 1134 -34.95 15.72 -5.92
N TYR A 1135 -35.14 15.26 -7.16
CA TYR A 1135 -34.66 15.95 -8.35
C TYR A 1135 -35.51 17.17 -8.66
N LEU A 1136 -36.82 16.97 -8.78
CA LEU A 1136 -37.77 18.03 -9.13
C LEU A 1136 -37.76 19.17 -8.11
N GLN A 1137 -37.77 18.85 -6.81
CA GLN A 1137 -37.64 19.86 -5.74
C GLN A 1137 -36.31 20.62 -5.80
N ALA A 1138 -35.21 19.98 -6.20
CA ALA A 1138 -33.91 20.63 -6.34
C ALA A 1138 -33.80 21.51 -7.59
N TYR A 1139 -34.45 21.10 -8.68
CA TYR A 1139 -34.52 21.91 -9.90
C TYR A 1139 -35.37 23.16 -9.68
N GLU A 1140 -36.47 23.07 -8.91
CA GLU A 1140 -37.26 24.22 -8.47
C GLU A 1140 -36.51 25.20 -7.55
N VAL A 1141 -35.35 24.82 -7.00
CA VAL A 1141 -34.42 25.70 -6.24
C VAL A 1141 -33.38 26.37 -7.17
N LEU A 1142 -33.36 26.05 -8.46
CA LEU A 1142 -32.50 26.67 -9.49
C LEU A 1142 -33.26 27.65 -10.42
N LEU A 1143 -34.57 27.81 -10.23
CA LEU A 1143 -35.46 28.67 -11.03
C LEU A 1143 -35.76 30.01 -10.35
#